data_AF-A0A1M3ND26-F1
#
_entry.id   AF-A0A1M3ND26-F1
#
_cell.length_a   1.000
_cell.length_b   1.000
_cell.length_c   1.000
_cell.angle_alpha   90.00
_cell.angle_beta   90.00
_cell.angle_gamma   90.00
#
_symmetry.space_group_name_H-M   'P 1'
#
loop_
_entity.id
_entity.type
_entity.pdbx_description
1 polymer ?
#
loop_
_entity_poly.entity_id
_entity_poly.type
_entity_poly.pdbx_seq_one_letter_code
_entity_poly.pdbx_strand_id
1 'polypeptide(L)'
;MTSESEDRIEASDAVPSLRERSIPEPPPSLIPPADSIRPPQQTIPQLPPPSLTLTEGDSGEPSGDPPPPPSLRIPPAPVTRSLPPMPDVEPILEQAAAACEKKDWDAALEAYKKALFVIPKDEPKTQASIYASVGEVKLAQGKPREAETNFEKALVINPKHLRSLDGLVTIAGDAKDWARVVTVRRRRADALEDADDKASELCVVADIEETRLGNVEKALATLELAAAHRPDDIGILIKLRDFYSATRAWSKLLAVLDDLVRISTDARHRGSFRFAQADVVLGRLREEPRGLAFLEMALDEDPQCDRALSALIAVRTRREEWAELAAVYERLVDRYAGLGDGDRAWEVCRKLGTLRRDRLLDGPGALEALRGAIELRPEDSETRAALAELYAAKGDRMTAVRELEIVAEHAPLRAQTYRRLFELHQRAQRPDRAWLVATCLEELGASDVAQDLVIEQFRPEGAIRPTTAVVDTWWDELLVAAGADPVVSDILHTVGDAAIALRIEELEAKKKLPPLDPAKRQDKTSTASAVRTFVWAARALGVPLPDIYALDAVPNGIAAVPARAPSTALGPTALSGRTVQQLAFLAGRHLTYYRPAHYPLVFFPTLAELSTLVLSAVRLVIPGISVPPSGDGESRVAEGLGKQLTDEQKTKLEEIVARLDERGGRLDLFAWIRGVELTAARVGLLLAGDLRTASRLMHEEARAIGELSLEAKRGDLLSFCASERYGLLRERMGIAIHPTSVPSAAPSSPREIDRG
;
A
#
# COMPACT_ATOMS: atom_id res chain seq x y z
N MET A 1 -9.42 -57.65 -47.66
CA MET A 1 -10.86 -57.90 -47.43
C MET A 1 -11.26 -57.03 -46.23
N THR A 2 -11.45 -55.71 -46.42
CA THR A 2 -12.68 -55.00 -46.86
C THR A 2 -13.87 -55.17 -45.91
N SER A 3 -14.14 -54.13 -45.12
CA SER A 3 -15.45 -53.49 -44.86
C SER A 3 -15.22 -52.43 -43.76
N GLU A 4 -14.99 -51.16 -44.06
CA GLU A 4 -16.02 -50.14 -44.39
C GLU A 4 -17.22 -50.14 -43.43
N SER A 5 -17.28 -49.12 -42.59
CA SER A 5 -18.52 -48.49 -42.12
C SER A 5 -18.23 -47.00 -41.93
N GLU A 6 -18.83 -46.24 -42.83
CA GLU A 6 -18.83 -44.78 -42.94
C GLU A 6 -19.55 -44.13 -41.76
N ASP A 7 -19.11 -42.93 -41.36
CA ASP A 7 -20.02 -41.89 -40.90
C ASP A 7 -19.49 -40.52 -41.35
N ARG A 8 -20.25 -39.93 -42.29
CA ARG A 8 -20.11 -38.60 -42.89
C ARG A 8 -21.38 -37.84 -42.54
N ILE A 9 -21.30 -36.73 -41.79
CA ILE A 9 -22.29 -35.64 -41.79
C ILE A 9 -21.51 -34.33 -41.50
N GLU A 10 -21.06 -33.63 -42.53
CA GLU A 10 -21.64 -32.42 -43.15
C GLU A 10 -20.95 -31.12 -42.66
N ALA A 11 -20.10 -30.60 -43.53
CA ALA A 11 -19.63 -29.22 -43.51
C ALA A 11 -20.70 -28.32 -44.14
N SER A 12 -21.12 -27.29 -43.40
CA SER A 12 -22.04 -26.25 -43.88
C SER A 12 -21.26 -24.96 -44.08
N ASP A 13 -20.93 -24.68 -45.34
CA ASP A 13 -20.62 -23.34 -45.85
C ASP A 13 -21.88 -22.47 -45.76
N ALA A 14 -21.79 -21.35 -45.03
CA ALA A 14 -22.71 -20.24 -45.17
C ALA A 14 -21.99 -18.91 -44.86
N VAL A 15 -21.68 -18.19 -45.93
CA VAL A 15 -21.32 -16.76 -45.91
C VAL A 15 -22.54 -15.95 -45.46
N PRO A 16 -22.34 -14.91 -44.62
CA PRO A 16 -23.07 -13.68 -44.83
C PRO A 16 -22.14 -12.46 -44.87
N SER A 17 -22.32 -11.70 -45.94
CA SER A 17 -21.77 -10.38 -46.22
C SER A 17 -22.17 -9.32 -45.17
N LEU A 18 -21.19 -8.50 -44.80
CA LEU A 18 -21.24 -7.06 -44.51
C LEU A 18 -22.57 -6.50 -43.95
N ARG A 19 -22.58 -6.29 -42.62
CA ARG A 19 -23.23 -5.12 -42.01
C ARG A 19 -22.26 -4.51 -41.00
N GLU A 20 -21.99 -3.23 -41.21
CA GLU A 20 -21.18 -2.34 -40.37
C GLU A 20 -21.52 -2.54 -38.89
N ARG A 21 -20.54 -2.98 -38.09
CA ARG A 21 -20.61 -2.91 -36.63
C ARG A 21 -19.60 -1.86 -36.16
N SER A 22 -20.19 -0.82 -35.60
CA SER A 22 -19.61 0.37 -35.05
C SER A 22 -18.43 0.09 -34.12
N ILE A 23 -17.40 0.91 -34.27
CA ILE A 23 -16.20 0.99 -33.43
C ILE A 23 -16.64 1.30 -31.97
N PRO A 24 -16.07 0.65 -30.95
CA PRO A 24 -16.37 0.98 -29.55
C PRO A 24 -15.84 2.39 -29.21
N GLU A 25 -16.71 3.24 -28.68
CA GLU A 25 -16.41 4.60 -28.25
C GLU A 25 -15.33 4.65 -27.15
N PRO A 26 -14.49 5.71 -27.11
CA PRO A 26 -13.56 5.93 -26.00
C PRO A 26 -14.32 6.23 -24.69
N PRO A 27 -13.71 5.95 -23.52
CA PRO A 27 -14.38 6.08 -22.23
C PRO A 27 -14.77 7.55 -21.92
N PRO A 28 -15.89 7.76 -21.20
CA PRO A 28 -16.41 9.10 -20.93
C PRO A 28 -15.52 9.89 -19.96
N SER A 29 -15.39 11.18 -20.23
CA SER A 29 -14.78 12.19 -19.36
C SER A 29 -15.45 12.22 -17.99
N LEU A 30 -14.69 11.94 -16.93
CA LEU A 30 -15.14 12.06 -15.53
C LEU A 30 -14.96 13.50 -15.02
N ILE A 31 -15.92 14.37 -15.33
CA ILE A 31 -16.16 15.63 -14.61
C ILE A 31 -17.49 15.46 -13.87
N PRO A 32 -17.52 15.50 -12.52
CA PRO A 32 -18.78 15.43 -11.78
C PRO A 32 -19.54 16.78 -11.86
N PRO A 33 -20.89 16.77 -11.84
CA PRO A 33 -21.69 17.99 -11.77
C PRO A 33 -21.68 18.55 -10.33
N ALA A 34 -21.45 19.86 -10.19
CA ALA A 34 -21.59 20.54 -8.91
C ALA A 34 -23.06 20.94 -8.71
N ASP A 35 -23.74 20.25 -7.80
CA ASP A 35 -25.05 20.67 -7.31
C ASP A 35 -24.96 21.47 -6.01
N SER A 36 -25.87 22.42 -5.95
CA SER A 36 -26.01 23.56 -5.06
C SER A 36 -26.45 23.20 -3.63
N ILE A 37 -25.70 23.64 -2.61
CA ILE A 37 -26.23 23.86 -1.25
C ILE A 37 -25.64 25.16 -0.67
N ARG A 38 -26.48 26.17 -0.49
CA ARG A 38 -26.21 27.43 0.26
C ARG A 38 -26.04 27.16 1.76
N PRO A 39 -25.14 27.89 2.45
CA PRO A 39 -25.29 28.23 3.87
C PRO A 39 -25.87 29.66 4.06
N PRO A 40 -26.44 29.97 5.25
CA PRO A 40 -27.24 31.17 5.49
C PRO A 40 -26.42 32.44 5.78
N GLN A 41 -27.11 33.58 5.61
CA GLN A 41 -26.63 34.94 5.77
C GLN A 41 -26.42 35.39 7.22
N GLN A 42 -25.58 36.42 7.30
CA GLN A 42 -25.05 37.19 8.43
C GLN A 42 -26.08 37.85 9.35
N THR A 43 -25.63 38.23 10.55
CA THR A 43 -25.98 39.51 11.18
C THR A 43 -24.83 39.97 12.10
N ILE A 44 -24.28 41.17 11.88
CA ILE A 44 -23.62 41.97 12.93
C ILE A 44 -24.04 43.46 12.75
N PRO A 45 -24.42 44.19 13.84
CA PRO A 45 -24.91 45.58 13.79
C PRO A 45 -23.83 46.67 14.01
N GLN A 46 -24.28 47.93 13.83
CA GLN A 46 -23.56 49.20 13.63
C GLN A 46 -22.92 49.91 14.86
N LEU A 47 -21.84 50.69 14.56
CA LEU A 47 -21.37 52.06 14.97
C LEU A 47 -21.77 52.68 16.34
N PRO A 48 -20.88 53.48 17.00
CA PRO A 48 -20.67 54.93 16.69
C PRO A 48 -19.26 55.53 17.02
N PRO A 49 -19.01 56.86 16.85
CA PRO A 49 -17.67 57.49 16.64
C PRO A 49 -17.08 58.18 17.89
N PRO A 50 -15.96 58.90 17.73
CA PRO A 50 -15.86 60.31 18.19
C PRO A 50 -15.01 61.18 17.22
N SER A 51 -14.69 62.47 17.36
CA SER A 51 -15.26 63.70 17.95
C SER A 51 -14.27 64.83 17.57
N LEU A 52 -14.78 66.04 17.32
CA LEU A 52 -14.04 67.27 16.94
C LEU A 52 -12.90 67.66 17.90
N THR A 53 -11.88 68.38 17.37
CA THR A 53 -11.45 69.73 17.83
C THR A 53 -10.21 70.21 17.08
N LEU A 54 -10.17 71.49 16.70
CA LEU A 54 -9.22 72.47 17.25
C LEU A 54 -9.57 73.91 16.82
N THR A 55 -9.27 74.81 17.75
CA THR A 55 -9.60 76.23 17.90
C THR A 55 -8.63 77.17 17.17
N GLU A 56 -9.06 78.42 16.92
CA GLU A 56 -8.17 79.57 16.63
C GLU A 56 -7.35 80.00 17.87
N GLY A 57 -6.21 80.67 17.63
CA GLY A 57 -5.57 81.55 18.62
C GLY A 57 -4.10 81.92 18.32
N ASP A 58 -3.88 83.18 17.93
CA ASP A 58 -2.69 84.04 18.12
C ASP A 58 -1.32 83.59 17.58
N SER A 59 -0.44 84.42 17.01
CA SER A 59 -0.23 85.88 17.13
C SER A 59 0.73 86.30 16.01
N GLY A 60 0.54 87.51 15.47
CA GLY A 60 1.61 88.25 14.82
C GLY A 60 1.85 89.53 15.60
N GLU A 61 3.11 89.94 15.78
CA GLU A 61 3.56 91.32 15.96
C GLU A 61 5.12 91.37 16.02
N PRO A 62 5.80 92.51 15.80
CA PRO A 62 5.33 93.81 15.29
C PRO A 62 6.24 94.43 14.20
N SER A 63 5.78 95.49 13.53
CA SER A 63 6.39 96.84 13.55
C SER A 63 6.04 97.67 12.32
N GLY A 64 5.50 98.88 12.54
CA GLY A 64 5.55 99.97 11.56
C GLY A 64 4.28 100.80 11.35
N ASP A 65 3.69 101.35 12.40
CA ASP A 65 2.86 102.57 12.37
C ASP A 65 3.73 103.81 12.03
N PRO A 66 3.23 105.06 11.82
CA PRO A 66 1.87 105.60 11.60
C PRO A 66 1.94 106.77 10.54
N PRO A 67 1.35 108.00 10.66
CA PRO A 67 0.09 108.57 11.18
C PRO A 67 -0.59 109.53 10.10
N PRO A 68 -1.46 110.52 10.43
CA PRO A 68 -2.76 110.54 11.12
C PRO A 68 -3.85 111.27 10.26
N PRO A 69 -4.86 112.04 10.78
CA PRO A 69 -6.31 111.80 10.58
C PRO A 69 -6.97 113.03 9.86
N PRO A 70 -8.25 113.47 10.04
CA PRO A 70 -9.49 112.87 10.56
C PRO A 70 -10.75 113.08 9.65
N SER A 71 -11.81 112.31 9.95
CA SER A 71 -13.24 112.66 10.09
C SER A 71 -14.13 113.32 8.98
N LEU A 72 -15.41 112.86 8.98
CA LEU A 72 -16.70 113.52 8.63
C LEU A 72 -17.46 113.15 7.32
N ARG A 73 -18.36 112.15 7.49
CA ARG A 73 -19.77 111.99 7.01
C ARG A 73 -20.30 112.76 5.78
N ILE A 74 -20.93 112.03 4.83
CA ILE A 74 -22.24 112.31 4.17
C ILE A 74 -22.94 110.97 3.77
N PRO A 75 -24.28 110.78 3.96
CA PRO A 75 -25.05 109.55 3.64
C PRO A 75 -25.88 109.68 2.32
N PRO A 76 -26.94 108.88 2.02
CA PRO A 76 -26.98 107.82 1.00
C PRO A 76 -28.07 108.00 -0.11
N ALA A 77 -28.20 107.04 -1.06
CA ALA A 77 -29.47 106.42 -1.55
C ALA A 77 -29.29 105.65 -2.89
N PRO A 78 -30.16 104.68 -3.27
CA PRO A 78 -30.83 103.67 -2.45
C PRO A 78 -30.73 102.23 -3.02
N VAL A 79 -30.78 101.27 -2.09
CA VAL A 79 -31.44 99.95 -2.10
C VAL A 79 -31.74 99.27 -3.44
N THR A 80 -31.09 98.12 -3.67
CA THR A 80 -31.79 96.88 -4.04
C THR A 80 -31.36 95.75 -3.11
N ARG A 81 -32.36 94.99 -2.65
CA ARG A 81 -32.29 93.96 -1.60
C ARG A 81 -31.30 92.85 -1.96
N SER A 82 -30.33 92.58 -1.08
CA SER A 82 -29.55 91.35 -1.10
C SER A 82 -30.43 90.17 -0.64
N LEU A 83 -30.43 89.11 -1.43
CA LEU A 83 -30.99 87.81 -1.07
C LEU A 83 -30.23 87.23 0.13
N PRO A 84 -30.89 86.42 0.98
CA PRO A 84 -30.22 85.75 2.09
C PRO A 84 -29.09 84.83 1.60
N PRO A 85 -28.04 84.60 2.41
CA PRO A 85 -26.97 83.66 2.07
C PRO A 85 -27.56 82.27 1.84
N MET A 86 -27.14 81.63 0.75
CA MET A 86 -27.56 80.27 0.39
C MET A 86 -27.04 79.30 1.47
N PRO A 87 -27.86 78.34 1.93
CA PRO A 87 -27.42 77.35 2.91
C PRO A 87 -26.35 76.41 2.31
N ASP A 88 -25.46 75.89 3.15
CA ASP A 88 -24.49 74.86 2.73
C ASP A 88 -25.23 73.57 2.31
N VAL A 89 -24.68 72.86 1.32
CA VAL A 89 -25.33 71.69 0.70
C VAL A 89 -25.28 70.45 1.62
N GLU A 90 -24.20 70.29 2.40
CA GLU A 90 -23.99 69.18 3.37
C GLU A 90 -25.20 68.89 4.27
N PRO A 91 -25.75 69.85 5.04
CA PRO A 91 -26.85 69.58 5.98
C PRO A 91 -28.14 69.17 5.28
N ILE A 92 -28.35 69.57 4.03
CA ILE A 92 -29.51 69.17 3.22
C ILE A 92 -29.35 67.71 2.75
N LEU A 93 -28.13 67.29 2.43
CA LEU A 93 -27.82 65.91 2.06
C LEU A 93 -27.93 64.95 3.25
N GLU A 94 -27.51 65.36 4.44
CA GLU A 94 -27.69 64.59 5.68
C GLU A 94 -29.19 64.41 6.00
N GLN A 95 -30.00 65.46 5.83
CA GLN A 95 -31.45 65.36 5.97
C GLN A 95 -32.08 64.41 4.94
N ALA A 96 -31.61 64.44 3.69
CA ALA A 96 -32.06 63.54 2.65
C ALA A 96 -31.69 62.07 2.94
N ALA A 97 -30.47 61.82 3.40
CA ALA A 97 -30.00 60.50 3.80
C ALA A 97 -30.79 59.95 5.01
N ALA A 98 -31.04 60.78 6.03
CA ALA A 98 -31.85 60.40 7.19
C ALA A 98 -33.31 60.10 6.81
N ALA A 99 -33.86 60.77 5.79
CA ALA A 99 -35.18 60.45 5.25
C ALA A 99 -35.19 59.11 4.48
N CYS A 100 -34.13 58.81 3.70
CA CYS A 100 -33.94 57.51 3.06
C CYS A 100 -33.88 56.36 4.07
N GLU A 101 -33.16 56.53 5.20
CA GLU A 101 -33.08 55.52 6.27
C GLU A 101 -34.45 55.23 6.89
N LYS A 102 -35.29 56.26 7.05
CA LYS A 102 -36.67 56.15 7.54
C LYS A 102 -37.65 55.61 6.50
N LYS A 103 -37.18 55.31 5.29
CA LYS A 103 -37.99 54.94 4.10
C LYS A 103 -39.03 56.01 3.72
N ASP A 104 -38.79 57.26 4.13
CA ASP A 104 -39.60 58.41 3.73
C ASP A 104 -39.05 58.96 2.40
N TRP A 105 -39.44 58.28 1.32
CA TRP A 105 -38.91 58.53 -0.01
C TRP A 105 -39.30 59.90 -0.58
N ASP A 106 -40.46 60.43 -0.20
CA ASP A 106 -40.94 61.72 -0.73
C ASP A 106 -40.21 62.88 -0.05
N ALA A 107 -39.98 62.80 1.26
CA ALA A 107 -39.15 63.77 1.97
C ALA A 107 -37.70 63.76 1.47
N ALA A 108 -37.14 62.57 1.19
CA ALA A 108 -35.81 62.43 0.62
C ALA A 108 -35.68 63.08 -0.77
N LEU A 109 -36.66 62.87 -1.66
CA LEU A 109 -36.65 63.48 -3.00
C LEU A 109 -36.75 65.00 -2.96
N GLU A 110 -37.57 65.57 -2.07
CA GLU A 110 -37.66 67.02 -1.90
C GLU A 110 -36.35 67.62 -1.36
N ALA A 111 -35.71 66.94 -0.41
CA ALA A 111 -34.39 67.35 0.10
C ALA A 111 -33.31 67.27 -1.00
N TYR A 112 -33.27 66.21 -1.81
CA TYR A 112 -32.35 66.12 -2.94
C TYR A 112 -32.61 67.16 -4.04
N LYS A 113 -33.88 67.50 -4.34
CA LYS A 113 -34.21 68.59 -5.27
C LYS A 113 -33.73 69.95 -4.76
N LYS A 114 -33.90 70.22 -3.46
CA LYS A 114 -33.37 71.43 -2.82
C LYS A 114 -31.85 71.47 -2.89
N ALA A 115 -31.18 70.35 -2.62
CA ALA A 115 -29.74 70.24 -2.73
C ALA A 115 -29.24 70.47 -4.18
N LEU A 116 -29.94 69.95 -5.21
CA LEU A 116 -29.62 70.24 -6.62
C LEU A 116 -29.78 71.72 -7.01
N PHE A 117 -30.68 72.46 -6.36
CA PHE A 117 -30.88 73.89 -6.61
C PHE A 117 -29.82 74.75 -5.92
N VAL A 118 -29.30 74.29 -4.78
CA VAL A 118 -28.35 75.01 -3.94
C VAL A 118 -26.90 74.73 -4.32
N ILE A 119 -26.61 73.59 -4.96
CA ILE A 119 -25.25 73.22 -5.39
C ILE A 119 -24.57 74.33 -6.21
N PRO A 120 -23.33 74.71 -5.86
CA PRO A 120 -22.49 75.55 -6.70
C PRO A 120 -22.23 74.92 -8.07
N LYS A 121 -22.24 75.72 -9.15
CA LYS A 121 -22.02 75.21 -10.53
C LYS A 121 -20.65 74.55 -10.74
N ASP A 122 -19.69 74.80 -9.85
CA ASP A 122 -18.31 74.33 -9.94
C ASP A 122 -18.06 72.98 -9.24
N GLU A 123 -19.12 72.31 -8.75
CA GLU A 123 -19.05 70.98 -8.11
C GLU A 123 -19.77 69.87 -8.89
N PRO A 124 -19.25 69.47 -10.07
CA PRO A 124 -19.89 68.45 -10.91
C PRO A 124 -19.90 67.05 -10.25
N LYS A 125 -18.91 66.73 -9.39
CA LYS A 125 -18.86 65.45 -8.67
C LYS A 125 -20.01 65.32 -7.68
N THR A 126 -20.24 66.35 -6.85
CA THR A 126 -21.32 66.40 -5.87
C THR A 126 -22.68 66.37 -6.59
N GLN A 127 -22.81 67.12 -7.70
CA GLN A 127 -24.02 67.12 -8.52
C GLN A 127 -24.37 65.73 -9.08
N ALA A 128 -23.38 64.98 -9.59
CA ALA A 128 -23.57 63.61 -10.06
C ALA A 128 -24.01 62.66 -8.93
N SER A 129 -23.42 62.78 -7.74
CA SER A 129 -23.78 61.99 -6.56
C SER A 129 -25.22 62.23 -6.10
N ILE A 130 -25.73 63.48 -6.19
CA ILE A 130 -27.13 63.77 -5.85
C ILE A 130 -28.08 63.15 -6.87
N TYR A 131 -27.82 63.30 -8.17
CA TYR A 131 -28.64 62.66 -9.19
C TYR A 131 -28.66 61.13 -9.05
N ALA A 132 -27.54 60.52 -8.67
CA ALA A 132 -27.50 59.09 -8.37
C ALA A 132 -28.35 58.73 -7.14
N SER A 133 -28.29 59.53 -6.07
CA SER A 133 -29.09 59.33 -4.86
C SER A 133 -30.60 59.45 -5.15
N VAL A 134 -31.00 60.40 -6.01
CA VAL A 134 -32.37 60.50 -6.53
C VAL A 134 -32.77 59.25 -7.31
N GLY A 135 -31.87 58.73 -8.15
CA GLY A 135 -32.06 57.48 -8.89
C GLY A 135 -32.31 56.28 -7.97
N GLU A 136 -31.49 56.12 -6.92
CA GLU A 136 -31.61 55.04 -5.92
C GLU A 136 -32.95 55.10 -5.18
N VAL A 137 -33.39 56.29 -4.75
CA VAL A 137 -34.70 56.48 -4.11
C VAL A 137 -35.84 56.13 -5.06
N LYS A 138 -35.76 56.54 -6.34
CA LYS A 138 -36.77 56.20 -7.35
C LYS A 138 -36.82 54.71 -7.64
N LEU A 139 -35.68 54.02 -7.61
CA LEU A 139 -35.61 52.57 -7.73
C LEU A 139 -36.27 51.89 -6.53
N ALA A 140 -36.01 52.37 -5.31
CA ALA A 140 -36.67 51.89 -4.09
C ALA A 140 -38.20 52.13 -4.08
N GLN A 141 -38.68 53.20 -4.74
CA GLN A 141 -40.10 53.46 -4.99
C GLN A 141 -40.74 52.55 -6.05
N GLY A 142 -39.98 51.64 -6.67
CA GLY A 142 -40.46 50.79 -7.76
C GLY A 142 -40.69 51.52 -9.09
N LYS A 143 -40.01 52.67 -9.30
CA LYS A 143 -40.10 53.50 -10.52
C LYS A 143 -38.81 53.43 -11.35
N PRO A 144 -38.51 52.28 -12.01
CA PRO A 144 -37.23 52.05 -12.67
C PRO A 144 -36.95 53.02 -13.83
N ARG A 145 -37.97 53.42 -14.61
CA ARG A 145 -37.79 54.38 -15.72
C ARG A 145 -37.36 55.77 -15.25
N GLU A 146 -37.93 56.24 -14.14
CA GLU A 146 -37.53 57.54 -13.56
C GLU A 146 -36.14 57.45 -12.92
N ALA A 147 -35.81 56.30 -12.31
CA ALA A 147 -34.48 56.05 -11.76
C ALA A 147 -33.41 56.08 -12.86
N GLU A 148 -33.67 55.41 -13.99
CA GLU A 148 -32.80 55.36 -15.17
C GLU A 148 -32.46 56.76 -15.69
N THR A 149 -33.45 57.63 -15.89
CA THR A 149 -33.20 59.02 -16.34
C THR A 149 -32.28 59.78 -15.37
N ASN A 150 -32.40 59.55 -14.07
CA ASN A 150 -31.56 60.24 -13.08
C ASN A 150 -30.13 59.67 -13.03
N PHE A 151 -29.97 58.35 -13.18
CA PHE A 151 -28.63 57.75 -13.32
C PHE A 151 -27.94 58.20 -14.61
N GLU A 152 -28.66 58.31 -15.74
CA GLU A 152 -28.11 58.84 -16.99
C GLU A 152 -27.69 60.31 -16.86
N LYS A 153 -28.49 61.16 -16.20
CA LYS A 153 -28.10 62.55 -15.89
C LYS A 153 -26.81 62.61 -15.06
N ALA A 154 -26.67 61.74 -14.06
CA ALA A 154 -25.45 61.64 -13.27
C ALA A 154 -24.24 61.23 -14.14
N LEU A 155 -24.42 60.31 -15.10
CA LEU A 155 -23.34 59.86 -16.00
C LEU A 155 -22.98 60.88 -17.09
N VAL A 156 -23.90 61.76 -17.49
CA VAL A 156 -23.58 62.90 -18.37
C VAL A 156 -22.61 63.86 -17.67
N ILE A 157 -22.77 64.05 -16.35
CA ILE A 157 -21.92 64.94 -15.55
C ILE A 157 -20.60 64.26 -15.17
N ASN A 158 -20.66 63.01 -14.73
CA ASN A 158 -19.49 62.19 -14.40
C ASN A 158 -19.62 60.79 -15.04
N PRO A 159 -19.00 60.55 -16.20
CA PRO A 159 -19.06 59.27 -16.90
C PRO A 159 -18.53 58.08 -16.11
N LYS A 160 -17.69 58.30 -15.10
CA LYS A 160 -17.09 57.27 -14.24
C LYS A 160 -17.81 57.11 -12.89
N HIS A 161 -19.02 57.64 -12.74
CA HIS A 161 -19.75 57.55 -11.48
C HIS A 161 -20.25 56.12 -11.19
N LEU A 162 -19.50 55.37 -10.36
CA LEU A 162 -19.72 53.94 -10.10
C LEU A 162 -21.13 53.62 -9.58
N ARG A 163 -21.65 54.38 -8.60
CA ARG A 163 -23.01 54.16 -8.05
C ARG A 163 -24.10 54.27 -9.10
N SER A 164 -23.94 55.17 -10.08
CA SER A 164 -24.91 55.29 -11.18
C SER A 164 -24.82 54.12 -12.15
N LEU A 165 -23.61 53.60 -12.40
CA LEU A 165 -23.43 52.39 -13.20
C LEU A 165 -24.02 51.18 -12.48
N ASP A 166 -23.83 51.05 -11.16
CA ASP A 166 -24.45 49.99 -10.34
C ASP A 166 -25.98 50.03 -10.43
N GLY A 167 -26.57 51.23 -10.30
CA GLY A 167 -28.02 51.43 -10.45
C GLY A 167 -28.56 51.11 -11.84
N LEU A 168 -27.79 51.36 -12.90
CA LEU A 168 -28.17 50.96 -14.26
C LEU A 168 -28.02 49.44 -14.49
N VAL A 169 -27.03 48.79 -13.85
CA VAL A 169 -26.87 47.33 -13.90
C VAL A 169 -28.03 46.62 -13.22
N THR A 170 -28.49 47.10 -12.07
CA THR A 170 -29.66 46.52 -11.37
C THR A 170 -30.93 46.68 -12.21
N ILE A 171 -31.21 47.87 -12.74
CA ILE A 171 -32.36 48.11 -13.61
C ILE A 171 -32.34 47.19 -14.84
N ALA A 172 -31.19 47.10 -15.53
CA ALA A 172 -31.07 46.25 -16.72
C ALA A 172 -31.17 44.74 -16.38
N GLY A 173 -30.65 44.33 -15.22
CA GLY A 173 -30.75 42.96 -14.71
C GLY A 173 -32.18 42.56 -14.36
N ASP A 174 -32.93 43.43 -13.69
CA ASP A 174 -34.35 43.22 -13.35
C ASP A 174 -35.23 43.15 -14.61
N ALA A 175 -34.90 43.95 -15.63
CA ALA A 175 -35.52 43.89 -16.96
C ALA A 175 -35.09 42.65 -17.78
N LYS A 176 -34.12 41.85 -17.29
CA LYS A 176 -33.49 40.72 -17.99
C LYS A 176 -32.88 41.10 -19.35
N ASP A 177 -32.50 42.36 -19.52
CA ASP A 177 -31.82 42.85 -20.72
C ASP A 177 -30.31 42.65 -20.57
N TRP A 178 -29.87 41.41 -20.80
CA TRP A 178 -28.48 40.99 -20.61
C TRP A 178 -27.48 41.73 -21.52
N ALA A 179 -27.90 42.13 -22.73
CA ALA A 179 -27.06 42.89 -23.64
C ALA A 179 -26.74 44.29 -23.08
N ARG A 180 -27.76 44.91 -22.48
CA ARG A 180 -27.58 46.18 -21.77
C ARG A 180 -26.76 46.02 -20.49
N VAL A 181 -26.97 44.96 -19.71
CA VAL A 181 -26.15 44.65 -18.52
C VAL A 181 -24.67 44.59 -18.88
N VAL A 182 -24.30 43.84 -19.92
CA VAL A 182 -22.91 43.74 -20.42
C VAL A 182 -22.35 45.12 -20.78
N THR A 183 -23.13 45.94 -21.50
CA THR A 183 -22.69 47.26 -21.95
C THR A 183 -22.41 48.20 -20.76
N VAL A 184 -23.28 48.21 -19.76
CA VAL A 184 -23.10 49.05 -18.56
C VAL A 184 -21.96 48.52 -17.68
N ARG A 185 -21.85 47.21 -17.50
CA ARG A 185 -20.76 46.57 -16.73
C ARG A 185 -19.39 46.80 -17.36
N ARG A 186 -19.27 46.80 -18.70
CA ARG A 186 -18.02 47.20 -19.38
C ARG A 186 -17.63 48.65 -19.07
N ARG A 187 -18.59 49.59 -19.11
CA ARG A 187 -18.35 50.98 -18.69
C ARG A 187 -17.94 51.09 -17.22
N ARG A 188 -18.49 50.21 -16.37
CA ARG A 188 -18.10 50.10 -14.95
C ARG A 188 -16.65 49.62 -14.82
N ALA A 189 -16.26 48.60 -15.57
CA ALA A 189 -14.87 48.15 -15.63
C ALA A 189 -13.91 49.29 -16.06
N ASP A 190 -14.27 50.09 -17.08
CA ASP A 190 -13.48 51.24 -17.52
C ASP A 190 -13.39 52.37 -16.48
N ALA A 191 -14.38 52.46 -15.58
CA ALA A 191 -14.45 53.47 -14.52
C ALA A 191 -13.66 53.08 -13.26
N LEU A 192 -13.42 51.78 -13.03
CA LEU A 192 -12.59 51.30 -11.92
C LEU A 192 -11.13 51.74 -12.12
N GLU A 193 -10.38 51.88 -11.04
CA GLU A 193 -8.96 52.26 -11.09
C GLU A 193 -8.07 51.03 -10.86
N ASP A 194 -8.40 50.25 -9.83
CA ASP A 194 -7.72 49.03 -9.43
C ASP A 194 -7.81 47.91 -10.48
N ALA A 195 -6.71 47.20 -10.70
CA ALA A 195 -6.61 46.15 -11.71
C ALA A 195 -7.36 44.86 -11.31
N ASP A 196 -7.42 44.54 -10.02
CA ASP A 196 -8.10 43.34 -9.53
C ASP A 196 -9.62 43.51 -9.63
N ASP A 197 -10.12 44.69 -9.27
CA ASP A 197 -11.53 45.07 -9.41
C ASP A 197 -11.95 45.07 -10.89
N LYS A 198 -11.13 45.61 -11.79
CA LYS A 198 -11.36 45.56 -13.24
C LYS A 198 -11.50 44.14 -13.76
N ALA A 199 -10.52 43.30 -13.45
CA ALA A 199 -10.53 41.90 -13.86
C ALA A 199 -11.75 41.15 -13.28
N SER A 200 -12.16 41.47 -12.03
CA SER A 200 -13.35 40.85 -11.41
C SER A 200 -14.62 41.21 -12.17
N GLU A 201 -14.77 42.48 -12.54
CA GLU A 201 -15.92 42.94 -13.30
C GLU A 201 -15.94 42.34 -14.72
N LEU A 202 -14.79 42.28 -15.39
CA LEU A 202 -14.66 41.67 -16.72
C LEU A 202 -14.97 40.16 -16.69
N CYS A 203 -14.62 39.44 -15.62
CA CYS A 203 -15.01 38.04 -15.45
C CYS A 203 -16.53 37.87 -15.39
N VAL A 204 -17.23 38.75 -14.66
CA VAL A 204 -18.70 38.73 -14.59
C VAL A 204 -19.31 39.03 -15.96
N VAL A 205 -18.73 39.97 -16.71
CA VAL A 205 -19.16 40.27 -18.08
C VAL A 205 -19.02 39.04 -18.97
N ALA A 206 -17.87 38.38 -18.94
CA ALA A 206 -17.63 37.18 -19.74
C ALA A 206 -18.61 36.04 -19.39
N ASP A 207 -18.89 35.82 -18.10
CA ASP A 207 -19.84 34.79 -17.66
C ASP A 207 -21.26 35.07 -18.15
N ILE A 208 -21.68 36.34 -18.20
CA ILE A 208 -22.99 36.74 -18.77
C ILE A 208 -23.01 36.55 -20.29
N GLU A 209 -21.92 36.93 -20.97
CA GLU A 209 -21.78 36.76 -22.42
C GLU A 209 -21.84 35.28 -22.83
N GLU A 210 -21.23 34.40 -22.06
CA GLU A 210 -21.27 32.95 -22.26
C GLU A 210 -22.66 32.38 -21.94
N THR A 211 -23.13 32.54 -20.68
CA THR A 211 -24.28 31.79 -20.17
C THR A 211 -25.64 32.36 -20.59
N ARG A 212 -25.76 33.68 -20.74
CA ARG A 212 -27.04 34.36 -21.01
C ARG A 212 -27.18 34.76 -22.48
N LEU A 213 -26.09 35.19 -23.10
CA LEU A 213 -26.09 35.66 -24.48
C LEU A 213 -25.63 34.59 -25.48
N GLY A 214 -25.01 33.49 -25.03
CA GLY A 214 -24.48 32.43 -25.90
C GLY A 214 -23.33 32.88 -26.80
N ASN A 215 -22.71 34.03 -26.51
CA ASN A 215 -21.68 34.65 -27.34
C ASN A 215 -20.29 34.24 -26.86
N VAL A 216 -19.91 32.99 -27.12
CA VAL A 216 -18.64 32.38 -26.71
C VAL A 216 -17.41 33.18 -27.17
N GLU A 217 -17.41 33.70 -28.40
CA GLU A 217 -16.28 34.48 -28.94
C GLU A 217 -16.07 35.81 -28.20
N LYS A 218 -17.16 36.49 -27.82
CA LYS A 218 -17.08 37.73 -27.05
C LYS A 218 -16.64 37.47 -25.62
N ALA A 219 -17.18 36.42 -24.99
CA ALA A 219 -16.78 36.00 -23.66
C ALA A 219 -15.27 35.70 -23.61
N LEU A 220 -14.73 35.02 -24.63
CA LEU A 220 -13.29 34.76 -24.74
C LEU A 220 -12.48 36.05 -24.85
N ALA A 221 -12.85 36.99 -25.73
CA ALA A 221 -12.15 38.27 -25.84
C ALA A 221 -12.20 39.07 -24.53
N THR A 222 -13.33 39.03 -23.81
CA THR A 222 -13.48 39.68 -22.51
C THR A 222 -12.61 39.00 -21.43
N LEU A 223 -12.49 37.67 -21.43
CA LEU A 223 -11.59 36.94 -20.53
C LEU A 223 -10.11 37.21 -20.83
N GLU A 224 -9.71 37.34 -22.10
CA GLU A 224 -8.35 37.73 -22.47
C GLU A 224 -7.99 39.11 -21.90
N LEU A 225 -8.93 40.07 -21.92
CA LEU A 225 -8.76 41.38 -21.28
C LEU A 225 -8.66 41.25 -19.75
N ALA A 226 -9.48 40.39 -19.13
CA ALA A 226 -9.40 40.14 -17.69
C ALA A 226 -8.03 39.55 -17.29
N ALA A 227 -7.51 38.60 -18.08
CA ALA A 227 -6.19 38.01 -17.87
C ALA A 227 -5.05 39.01 -18.07
N ALA A 228 -5.20 40.00 -18.95
CA ALA A 228 -4.21 41.07 -19.10
C ALA A 228 -4.07 41.93 -17.83
N HIS A 229 -5.15 42.06 -17.04
CA HIS A 229 -5.15 42.77 -15.76
C HIS A 229 -4.68 41.88 -14.60
N ARG A 230 -5.04 40.60 -14.60
CA ARG A 230 -4.59 39.60 -13.62
C ARG A 230 -3.97 38.37 -14.32
N PRO A 231 -2.70 38.45 -14.73
CA PRO A 231 -2.06 37.38 -15.51
C PRO A 231 -1.81 36.11 -14.70
N ASP A 232 -1.67 36.21 -13.38
CA ASP A 232 -1.40 35.07 -12.50
C ASP A 232 -2.67 34.50 -11.81
N ASP A 233 -3.87 34.91 -12.22
CA ASP A 233 -5.12 34.37 -11.67
C ASP A 233 -5.45 33.00 -12.25
N ILE A 234 -5.30 31.97 -11.41
CA ILE A 234 -5.56 30.56 -11.75
C ILE A 234 -7.01 30.36 -12.25
N GLY A 235 -8.00 31.04 -11.67
CA GLY A 235 -9.40 30.90 -12.06
C GLY A 235 -9.66 31.40 -13.48
N ILE A 236 -9.06 32.54 -13.85
CA ILE A 236 -9.15 33.09 -15.21
C ILE A 236 -8.44 32.18 -16.21
N LEU A 237 -7.23 31.72 -15.87
CA LEU A 237 -6.45 30.82 -16.73
C LEU A 237 -7.14 29.47 -16.95
N ILE A 238 -7.81 28.91 -15.93
CA ILE A 238 -8.61 27.67 -16.08
C ILE A 238 -9.77 27.89 -17.05
N LYS A 239 -10.49 29.02 -16.95
CA LYS A 239 -11.56 29.33 -17.92
C LYS A 239 -10.98 29.49 -19.33
N LEU A 240 -9.90 30.25 -19.50
CA LEU A 240 -9.22 30.42 -20.79
C LEU A 240 -8.76 29.09 -21.40
N ARG A 241 -8.23 28.18 -20.57
CA ARG A 241 -7.88 26.80 -20.99
C ARG A 241 -9.09 26.10 -21.60
N ASP A 242 -10.25 26.15 -20.94
CA ASP A 242 -11.46 25.46 -21.40
C ASP A 242 -11.99 26.08 -22.71
N PHE A 243 -12.00 27.42 -22.82
CA PHE A 243 -12.36 28.09 -24.07
C PHE A 243 -11.39 27.79 -25.21
N TYR A 244 -10.07 27.83 -24.99
CA TYR A 244 -9.09 27.50 -26.03
C TYR A 244 -9.15 26.03 -26.45
N SER A 245 -9.49 25.14 -25.53
CA SER A 245 -9.76 23.73 -25.84
C SER A 245 -10.99 23.59 -26.75
N ALA A 246 -12.11 24.24 -26.41
CA ALA A 246 -13.34 24.21 -27.19
C ALA A 246 -13.20 24.84 -28.59
N THR A 247 -12.49 25.97 -28.69
CA THR A 247 -12.25 26.70 -29.94
C THR A 247 -11.09 26.13 -30.77
N ARG A 248 -10.40 25.08 -30.26
CA ARG A 248 -9.24 24.43 -30.91
C ARG A 248 -8.06 25.38 -31.14
N ALA A 249 -7.92 26.41 -30.29
CA ALA A 249 -6.80 27.34 -30.31
C ALA A 249 -5.57 26.74 -29.60
N TRP A 250 -5.00 25.68 -30.19
CA TRP A 250 -3.99 24.84 -29.53
C TRP A 250 -2.74 25.59 -29.06
N SER A 251 -2.26 26.57 -29.84
CA SER A 251 -1.07 27.36 -29.46
C SER A 251 -1.31 28.20 -28.20
N LYS A 252 -2.47 28.87 -28.11
CA LYS A 252 -2.87 29.64 -26.94
C LYS A 252 -3.15 28.73 -25.74
N LEU A 253 -3.76 27.55 -25.97
CA LEU A 253 -3.96 26.55 -24.93
C LEU A 253 -2.64 26.11 -24.30
N LEU A 254 -1.61 25.83 -25.10
CA LEU A 254 -0.30 25.43 -24.60
C LEU A 254 0.35 26.53 -23.74
N ALA A 255 0.24 27.80 -24.16
CA ALA A 255 0.76 28.93 -23.40
C ALA A 255 0.05 29.09 -22.04
N VAL A 256 -1.28 29.00 -22.00
CA VAL A 256 -2.05 29.05 -20.74
C VAL A 256 -1.71 27.89 -19.82
N LEU A 257 -1.50 26.68 -20.37
CA LEU A 257 -1.07 25.54 -19.57
C LEU A 257 0.34 25.74 -19.00
N ASP A 258 1.27 26.35 -19.73
CA ASP A 258 2.59 26.72 -19.20
C ASP A 258 2.48 27.73 -18.05
N ASP A 259 1.63 28.74 -18.18
CA ASP A 259 1.36 29.70 -17.10
C ASP A 259 0.77 29.00 -15.87
N LEU A 260 -0.22 28.13 -16.05
CA LEU A 260 -0.82 27.35 -14.97
C LEU A 260 0.21 26.47 -14.25
N VAL A 261 1.16 25.85 -14.97
CA VAL A 261 2.26 25.10 -14.35
C VAL A 261 3.18 26.01 -13.55
N ARG A 262 3.54 27.17 -14.10
CA ARG A 262 4.43 28.14 -13.45
C ARG A 262 3.85 28.67 -12.13
N ILE A 263 2.54 28.93 -12.10
CA ILE A 263 1.86 29.56 -10.96
C ILE A 263 1.45 28.51 -9.91
N SER A 264 1.20 27.27 -10.31
CA SER A 264 0.68 26.25 -9.40
C SER A 264 1.74 25.73 -8.41
N THR A 265 1.41 25.76 -7.12
CA THR A 265 2.27 25.26 -6.04
C THR A 265 2.14 23.76 -5.81
N ASP A 266 1.01 23.15 -6.19
CA ASP A 266 0.75 21.72 -6.03
C ASP A 266 1.37 20.92 -7.18
N ALA A 267 2.26 19.99 -6.83
CA ALA A 267 2.92 19.07 -7.74
C ALA A 267 1.92 18.30 -8.62
N ARG A 268 0.80 17.83 -8.05
CA ARG A 268 -0.22 17.06 -8.78
C ARG A 268 -0.91 17.90 -9.84
N HIS A 269 -1.20 19.17 -9.53
CA HIS A 269 -1.77 20.10 -10.51
C HIS A 269 -0.76 20.38 -11.63
N ARG A 270 0.51 20.66 -11.31
CA ARG A 270 1.56 20.85 -12.33
C ARG A 270 1.71 19.64 -13.24
N GLY A 271 1.76 18.43 -12.68
CA GLY A 271 1.78 17.18 -13.45
C GLY A 271 0.56 17.00 -14.34
N SER A 272 -0.64 17.30 -13.84
CA SER A 272 -1.89 17.24 -14.61
C SER A 272 -1.91 18.23 -15.79
N PHE A 273 -1.43 19.46 -15.59
CA PHE A 273 -1.34 20.46 -16.67
C PHE A 273 -0.29 20.07 -17.73
N ARG A 274 0.87 19.55 -17.32
CA ARG A 274 1.88 19.00 -18.24
C ARG A 274 1.34 17.82 -19.05
N PHE A 275 0.56 16.93 -18.41
CA PHE A 275 -0.12 15.86 -19.12
C PHE A 275 -1.14 16.38 -20.14
N ALA A 276 -1.90 17.43 -19.80
CA ALA A 276 -2.82 18.06 -20.75
C ALA A 276 -2.08 18.65 -21.96
N GLN A 277 -0.90 19.24 -21.77
CA GLN A 277 -0.05 19.68 -22.89
C GLN A 277 0.36 18.49 -23.77
N ALA A 278 0.79 17.38 -23.17
CA ALA A 278 1.13 16.16 -23.90
C ALA A 278 -0.07 15.63 -24.71
N ASP A 279 -1.27 15.55 -24.13
CA ASP A 279 -2.47 15.05 -24.81
C ASP A 279 -2.83 15.89 -26.05
N VAL A 280 -2.77 17.23 -25.92
CA VAL A 280 -2.99 18.14 -27.06
C VAL A 280 -1.94 17.94 -28.14
N VAL A 281 -0.66 17.86 -27.77
CA VAL A 281 0.45 17.76 -28.72
C VAL A 281 0.47 16.40 -29.43
N LEU A 282 0.22 15.30 -28.71
CA LEU A 282 0.16 13.96 -29.26
C LEU A 282 -1.10 13.73 -30.10
N GLY A 283 -2.27 14.09 -29.55
CA GLY A 283 -3.56 13.77 -30.15
C GLY A 283 -4.02 14.73 -31.25
N ARG A 284 -3.72 16.04 -31.11
CA ARG A 284 -4.22 17.08 -32.03
C ARG A 284 -3.14 17.59 -32.98
N LEU A 285 -1.97 17.92 -32.46
CA LEU A 285 -0.86 18.44 -33.29
C LEU A 285 -0.04 17.32 -33.95
N ARG A 286 -0.13 16.09 -33.43
CA ARG A 286 0.63 14.91 -33.90
C ARG A 286 2.15 15.13 -33.87
N GLU A 287 2.63 16.00 -32.98
CA GLU A 287 4.04 16.30 -32.76
C GLU A 287 4.60 15.35 -31.69
N GLU A 288 4.82 14.10 -32.07
CA GLU A 288 5.16 13.04 -31.12
C GLU A 288 6.40 13.29 -30.25
N PRO A 289 7.55 13.77 -30.78
CA PRO A 289 8.74 14.04 -29.95
C PRO A 289 8.47 15.07 -28.85
N ARG A 290 7.70 16.11 -29.18
CA ARG A 290 7.34 17.16 -28.23
C ARG A 290 6.34 16.66 -27.19
N GLY A 291 5.39 15.82 -27.60
CA GLY A 291 4.44 15.19 -26.70
C GLY A 291 5.11 14.27 -25.69
N LEU A 292 6.11 13.49 -26.12
CA LEU A 292 6.94 12.66 -25.24
C LEU A 292 7.70 13.49 -24.20
N ALA A 293 8.29 14.63 -24.61
CA ALA A 293 8.95 15.54 -23.69
C ALA A 293 7.98 16.07 -22.62
N PHE A 294 6.74 16.43 -23.00
CA PHE A 294 5.73 16.85 -22.02
C PHE A 294 5.29 15.72 -21.07
N LEU A 295 5.23 14.47 -21.53
CA LEU A 295 4.93 13.33 -20.66
C LEU A 295 6.03 13.10 -19.62
N GLU A 296 7.30 13.22 -20.01
CA GLU A 296 8.41 13.14 -19.06
C GLU A 296 8.38 14.28 -18.06
N MET A 297 8.18 15.52 -18.56
CA MET A 297 8.01 16.68 -17.70
C MET A 297 6.82 16.52 -16.74
N ALA A 298 5.73 15.85 -17.14
CA ALA A 298 4.62 15.56 -16.24
C ALA A 298 5.03 14.63 -15.09
N LEU A 299 5.86 13.61 -15.36
CA LEU A 299 6.41 12.70 -14.35
C LEU A 299 7.51 13.35 -13.50
N ASP A 300 8.18 14.37 -14.03
CA ASP A 300 9.13 15.21 -13.29
C ASP A 300 8.43 16.10 -12.26
N GLU A 301 7.26 16.66 -12.62
CA GLU A 301 6.44 17.43 -11.68
C GLU A 301 5.72 16.53 -10.67
N ASP A 302 5.09 15.44 -11.14
CA ASP A 302 4.36 14.48 -10.31
C ASP A 302 4.71 13.03 -10.71
N PRO A 303 5.60 12.37 -9.96
CA PRO A 303 5.96 10.98 -10.20
C PRO A 303 4.77 10.02 -10.10
N GLN A 304 3.68 10.42 -9.43
CA GLN A 304 2.46 9.62 -9.25
C GLN A 304 1.41 9.84 -10.36
N CYS A 305 1.76 10.58 -11.43
CA CYS A 305 0.87 10.79 -12.57
C CYS A 305 0.76 9.53 -13.45
N ASP A 306 -0.09 8.58 -13.03
CA ASP A 306 -0.25 7.28 -13.70
C ASP A 306 -0.71 7.39 -15.16
N ARG A 307 -1.46 8.45 -15.48
CA ARG A 307 -1.90 8.76 -16.86
C ARG A 307 -0.72 9.11 -17.76
N ALA A 308 0.20 9.94 -17.28
CA ALA A 308 1.41 10.30 -18.01
C ALA A 308 2.33 9.10 -18.19
N LEU A 309 2.51 8.30 -17.14
CA LEU A 309 3.31 7.08 -17.19
C LEU A 309 2.74 6.08 -18.21
N SER A 310 1.44 5.83 -18.16
CA SER A 310 0.77 4.89 -19.08
C SER A 310 0.90 5.33 -20.54
N ALA A 311 0.70 6.63 -20.82
CA ALA A 311 0.87 7.19 -22.15
C ALA A 311 2.33 7.09 -22.64
N LEU A 312 3.30 7.38 -21.77
CA LEU A 312 4.72 7.34 -22.09
C LEU A 312 5.18 5.91 -22.41
N ILE A 313 4.76 4.94 -21.59
CA ILE A 313 5.00 3.51 -21.84
C ILE A 313 4.40 3.10 -23.17
N ALA A 314 3.14 3.44 -23.44
CA ALA A 314 2.45 3.05 -24.68
C ALA A 314 3.16 3.60 -25.93
N VAL A 315 3.55 4.87 -25.91
CA VAL A 315 4.23 5.52 -27.05
C VAL A 315 5.63 4.94 -27.26
N ARG A 316 6.45 4.82 -26.19
CA ARG A 316 7.81 4.27 -26.30
C ARG A 316 7.83 2.79 -26.66
N THR A 317 6.89 2.00 -26.15
CA THR A 317 6.72 0.58 -26.51
C THR A 317 6.39 0.43 -27.99
N ARG A 318 5.47 1.25 -28.52
CA ARG A 318 5.11 1.24 -29.95
C ARG A 318 6.29 1.58 -30.85
N ARG A 319 7.20 2.44 -30.39
CA ARG A 319 8.43 2.84 -31.12
C ARG A 319 9.61 1.90 -30.89
N GLU A 320 9.44 0.89 -30.04
CA GLU A 320 10.52 -0.03 -29.63
C GLU A 320 11.72 0.70 -28.99
N GLU A 321 11.47 1.85 -28.35
CA GLU A 321 12.50 2.66 -27.67
C GLU A 321 12.75 2.14 -26.25
N TRP A 322 13.22 0.90 -26.16
CA TRP A 322 13.39 0.20 -24.89
C TRP A 322 14.42 0.84 -23.95
N ALA A 323 15.51 1.40 -24.51
CA ALA A 323 16.57 2.04 -23.72
C ALA A 323 16.06 3.31 -23.03
N GLU A 324 15.29 4.12 -23.75
CA GLU A 324 14.67 5.32 -23.20
C GLU A 324 13.61 4.98 -22.15
N LEU A 325 12.84 3.91 -22.39
CA LEU A 325 11.87 3.42 -21.41
C LEU A 325 12.56 2.93 -20.12
N ALA A 326 13.72 2.26 -20.23
CA ALA A 326 14.51 1.86 -19.08
C ALA A 326 15.01 3.07 -18.27
N ALA A 327 15.52 4.11 -18.94
CA ALA A 327 15.94 5.36 -18.30
C ALA A 327 14.79 6.11 -17.59
N VAL A 328 13.57 6.01 -18.12
CA VAL A 328 12.36 6.51 -17.43
C VAL A 328 12.09 5.71 -16.16
N TYR A 329 12.14 4.37 -16.22
CA TYR A 329 11.94 3.54 -15.04
C TYR A 329 13.00 3.76 -13.96
N GLU A 330 14.27 3.90 -14.33
CA GLU A 330 15.36 4.22 -13.39
C GLU A 330 15.08 5.51 -12.60
N ARG A 331 14.74 6.59 -13.29
CA ARG A 331 14.35 7.87 -12.66
C ARG A 331 13.14 7.72 -11.73
N LEU A 332 12.17 6.87 -12.09
CA LEU A 332 10.98 6.64 -11.26
C LEU A 332 11.28 5.82 -10.00
N VAL A 333 12.21 4.87 -10.06
CA VAL A 333 12.66 4.13 -8.87
C VAL A 333 13.23 5.10 -7.83
N ASP A 334 14.15 5.98 -8.24
CA ASP A 334 14.76 6.96 -7.34
C ASP A 334 13.72 7.92 -6.74
N ARG A 335 12.73 8.33 -7.55
CA ARG A 335 11.65 9.24 -7.11
C ARG A 335 10.69 8.58 -6.13
N TYR A 336 10.25 7.35 -6.41
CA TYR A 336 9.37 6.62 -5.49
C TYR A 336 10.08 6.28 -4.19
N ALA A 337 11.38 5.94 -4.25
CA ALA A 337 12.21 5.79 -3.05
C ALA A 337 12.27 7.10 -2.24
N GLY A 338 12.49 8.25 -2.90
CA GLY A 338 12.48 9.56 -2.25
C GLY A 338 11.14 9.97 -1.61
N LEU A 339 10.03 9.47 -2.16
CA LEU A 339 8.67 9.67 -1.61
C LEU A 339 8.31 8.66 -0.51
N GLY A 340 9.14 7.63 -0.28
CA GLY A 340 8.83 6.52 0.62
C GLY A 340 7.76 5.56 0.09
N ASP A 341 7.44 5.59 -1.20
CA ASP A 341 6.47 4.70 -1.86
C ASP A 341 7.16 3.41 -2.33
N GLY A 342 7.48 2.55 -1.35
CA GLY A 342 8.19 1.29 -1.58
C GLY A 342 7.45 0.33 -2.51
N ASP A 343 6.12 0.37 -2.52
CA ASP A 343 5.27 -0.50 -3.35
C ASP A 343 5.39 -0.15 -4.84
N ARG A 344 5.31 1.14 -5.20
CA ARG A 344 5.53 1.56 -6.59
C ARG A 344 7.00 1.40 -7.00
N ALA A 345 7.94 1.69 -6.10
CA ALA A 345 9.36 1.47 -6.36
C ALA A 345 9.63 0.00 -6.71
N TRP A 346 9.05 -0.94 -5.95
CA TRP A 346 9.14 -2.38 -6.21
C TRP A 346 8.57 -2.74 -7.59
N GLU A 347 7.38 -2.25 -7.92
CA GLU A 347 6.72 -2.58 -9.19
C GLU A 347 7.53 -2.09 -10.39
N VAL A 348 8.10 -0.88 -10.30
CA VAL A 348 8.96 -0.32 -11.35
C VAL A 348 10.29 -1.07 -11.44
N CYS A 349 10.95 -1.38 -10.33
CA CYS A 349 12.17 -2.21 -10.33
C CYS A 349 11.95 -3.55 -11.04
N ARG A 350 10.81 -4.22 -10.78
CA ARG A 350 10.46 -5.48 -11.45
C ARG A 350 10.23 -5.30 -12.96
N LYS A 351 9.52 -4.24 -13.37
CA LYS A 351 9.32 -3.90 -14.79
C LYS A 351 10.63 -3.54 -15.49
N LEU A 352 11.51 -2.80 -14.82
CA LEU A 352 12.85 -2.46 -15.32
C LEU A 352 13.71 -3.72 -15.50
N GLY A 353 13.74 -4.60 -14.51
CA GLY A 353 14.50 -5.85 -14.58
C GLY A 353 14.05 -6.77 -15.70
N THR A 354 12.72 -6.91 -15.88
CA THR A 354 12.15 -7.69 -17.00
C THR A 354 12.43 -7.04 -18.35
N LEU A 355 12.31 -5.72 -18.47
CA LEU A 355 12.65 -4.98 -19.69
C LEU A 355 14.13 -5.13 -20.08
N ARG A 356 15.03 -4.95 -19.10
CA ARG A 356 16.49 -5.10 -19.30
C ARG A 356 16.85 -6.52 -19.72
N ARG A 357 16.22 -7.54 -19.11
CA ARG A 357 16.42 -8.95 -19.46
C ARG A 357 15.92 -9.28 -20.86
N ASP A 358 14.66 -8.96 -21.16
CA ASP A 358 13.96 -9.53 -22.32
C ASP A 358 14.14 -8.70 -23.60
N ARG A 359 14.28 -7.37 -23.49
CA ARG A 359 14.36 -6.46 -24.64
C ARG A 359 15.76 -5.90 -24.87
N LEU A 360 16.44 -5.50 -23.81
CA LEU A 360 17.80 -4.92 -23.91
C LEU A 360 18.90 -5.98 -23.88
N LEU A 361 18.59 -7.21 -23.45
CA LEU A 361 19.56 -8.29 -23.22
C LEU A 361 20.70 -7.86 -22.28
N ASP A 362 20.43 -6.88 -21.41
CA ASP A 362 21.36 -6.37 -20.40
C ASP A 362 21.23 -7.20 -19.13
N GLY A 363 21.94 -8.34 -19.12
CA GLY A 363 21.97 -9.25 -17.97
C GLY A 363 22.45 -8.58 -16.66
N PRO A 364 23.58 -7.85 -16.65
CA PRO A 364 24.06 -7.13 -15.47
C PRO A 364 23.04 -6.12 -14.93
N GLY A 365 22.47 -5.27 -15.77
CA GLY A 365 21.47 -4.30 -15.33
C GLY A 365 20.15 -4.94 -14.91
N ALA A 366 19.76 -6.07 -15.52
CA ALA A 366 18.60 -6.83 -15.08
C ALA A 366 18.80 -7.44 -13.69
N LEU A 367 20.00 -7.97 -13.40
CA LEU A 367 20.36 -8.47 -12.06
C LEU A 367 20.27 -7.37 -11.01
N GLU A 368 20.78 -6.17 -11.30
CA GLU A 368 20.72 -5.03 -10.39
C GLU A 368 19.28 -4.61 -10.09
N ALA A 369 18.45 -4.42 -11.13
CA ALA A 369 17.06 -4.01 -10.96
C ALA A 369 16.20 -5.05 -10.21
N LEU A 370 16.38 -6.34 -10.50
CA LEU A 370 15.65 -7.40 -9.79
C LEU A 370 16.14 -7.58 -8.34
N ARG A 371 17.42 -7.33 -8.04
CA ARG A 371 17.91 -7.27 -6.65
C ARG A 371 17.27 -6.12 -5.88
N GLY A 372 17.21 -4.93 -6.48
CA GLY A 372 16.53 -3.78 -5.88
C GLY A 372 15.04 -4.07 -5.61
N ALA A 373 14.36 -4.81 -6.48
CA ALA A 373 13.00 -5.27 -6.21
C ALA A 373 12.93 -6.22 -5.00
N ILE A 374 13.85 -7.18 -4.87
CA ILE A 374 13.86 -8.14 -3.74
C ILE A 374 14.25 -7.45 -2.42
N GLU A 375 15.10 -6.43 -2.44
CA GLU A 375 15.40 -5.63 -1.25
C GLU A 375 14.15 -4.92 -0.71
N LEU A 376 13.26 -4.48 -1.60
CA LEU A 376 11.98 -3.88 -1.23
C LEU A 376 10.94 -4.92 -0.81
N ARG A 377 10.90 -6.09 -1.46
CA ARG A 377 10.00 -7.20 -1.13
C ARG A 377 10.73 -8.55 -1.17
N PRO A 378 11.25 -9.02 -0.03
CA PRO A 378 12.02 -10.27 0.05
C PRO A 378 11.25 -11.54 -0.33
N GLU A 379 9.93 -11.52 -0.15
CA GLU A 379 9.02 -12.66 -0.34
C GLU A 379 8.56 -12.85 -1.81
N ASP A 380 8.93 -11.94 -2.72
CA ASP A 380 8.53 -12.00 -4.12
C ASP A 380 9.18 -13.17 -4.86
N SER A 381 8.47 -14.29 -4.84
CA SER A 381 8.88 -15.56 -5.42
C SER A 381 9.05 -15.49 -6.95
N GLU A 382 8.31 -14.62 -7.65
CA GLU A 382 8.42 -14.51 -9.12
C GLU A 382 9.70 -13.78 -9.51
N THR A 383 9.98 -12.65 -8.87
CA THR A 383 11.20 -11.86 -9.10
C THR A 383 12.44 -12.66 -8.71
N ARG A 384 12.38 -13.37 -7.59
CA ARG A 384 13.48 -14.23 -7.11
C ARG A 384 13.73 -15.43 -8.04
N ALA A 385 12.68 -16.04 -8.60
CA ALA A 385 12.83 -17.06 -9.63
C ALA A 385 13.47 -16.50 -10.93
N ALA A 386 13.08 -15.30 -11.36
CA ALA A 386 13.70 -14.63 -12.51
C ALA A 386 15.19 -14.32 -12.25
N LEU A 387 15.53 -13.89 -11.03
CA LEU A 387 16.91 -13.66 -10.61
C LEU A 387 17.73 -14.97 -10.65
N ALA A 388 17.15 -16.08 -10.19
CA ALA A 388 17.78 -17.39 -10.25
C ALA A 388 18.10 -17.82 -11.70
N GLU A 389 17.18 -17.57 -12.64
CA GLU A 389 17.42 -17.85 -14.06
C GLU A 389 18.58 -17.03 -14.63
N LEU A 390 18.71 -15.75 -14.24
CA LEU A 390 19.84 -14.90 -14.64
C LEU A 390 21.17 -15.40 -14.05
N TYR A 391 21.20 -15.80 -12.78
CA TYR A 391 22.41 -16.38 -12.19
C TYR A 391 22.79 -17.70 -12.86
N ALA A 392 21.81 -18.56 -13.16
CA ALA A 392 22.04 -19.80 -13.87
C ALA A 392 22.63 -19.55 -15.28
N ALA A 393 22.11 -18.56 -16.00
CA ALA A 393 22.63 -18.14 -17.31
C ALA A 393 24.05 -17.57 -17.22
N LYS A 394 24.37 -16.82 -16.16
CA LYS A 394 25.73 -16.33 -15.86
C LYS A 394 26.70 -17.46 -15.47
N GLY A 395 26.20 -18.65 -15.15
CA GLY A 395 26.99 -19.79 -14.68
C GLY A 395 27.18 -19.85 -13.17
N ASP A 396 26.62 -18.91 -12.41
CA ASP A 396 26.61 -18.93 -10.94
C ASP A 396 25.49 -19.85 -10.41
N ARG A 397 25.72 -21.15 -10.58
CA ARG A 397 24.75 -22.18 -10.22
C ARG A 397 24.46 -22.23 -8.72
N MET A 398 25.46 -21.92 -7.89
CA MET A 398 25.30 -21.96 -6.43
C MET A 398 24.35 -20.89 -5.95
N THR A 399 24.51 -19.66 -6.43
CA THR A 399 23.58 -18.58 -6.13
C THR A 399 22.20 -18.89 -6.70
N ALA A 400 22.10 -19.39 -7.93
CA ALA A 400 20.82 -19.77 -8.54
C ALA A 400 20.05 -20.81 -7.71
N VAL A 401 20.71 -21.85 -7.21
CA VAL A 401 20.10 -22.86 -6.33
C VAL A 401 19.60 -22.21 -5.04
N ARG A 402 20.42 -21.39 -4.37
CA ARG A 402 20.03 -20.71 -3.13
C ARG A 402 18.81 -19.81 -3.32
N GLU A 403 18.74 -19.08 -4.43
CA GLU A 403 17.57 -18.25 -4.75
C GLU A 403 16.32 -19.11 -4.95
N LEU A 404 16.41 -20.26 -5.63
CA LEU A 404 15.29 -21.18 -5.83
C LEU A 404 14.88 -21.93 -4.56
N GLU A 405 15.80 -22.22 -3.64
CA GLU A 405 15.47 -22.77 -2.32
C GLU A 405 14.60 -21.79 -1.53
N ILE A 406 14.93 -20.51 -1.55
CA ILE A 406 14.13 -19.49 -0.88
C ILE A 406 12.77 -19.31 -1.58
N VAL A 407 12.72 -19.43 -2.91
CA VAL A 407 11.43 -19.52 -3.64
C VAL A 407 10.63 -20.76 -3.18
N ALA A 408 11.28 -21.89 -2.93
CA ALA A 408 10.61 -23.10 -2.43
C ALA A 408 10.12 -22.92 -0.98
N GLU A 409 10.77 -22.10 -0.16
CA GLU A 409 10.29 -21.76 1.19
C GLU A 409 9.04 -20.88 1.15
N HIS A 410 9.00 -19.85 0.30
CA HIS A 410 7.87 -18.92 0.20
C HIS A 410 6.70 -19.43 -0.67
N ALA A 411 7.00 -20.23 -1.70
CA ALA A 411 6.02 -20.79 -2.64
C ALA A 411 6.27 -22.30 -2.86
N PRO A 412 6.10 -23.14 -1.81
CA PRO A 412 6.48 -24.56 -1.83
C PRO A 412 5.65 -25.43 -2.78
N LEU A 413 4.53 -24.93 -3.30
CA LEU A 413 3.70 -25.66 -4.27
C LEU A 413 4.02 -25.30 -5.73
N ARG A 414 5.00 -24.41 -5.96
CA ARG A 414 5.40 -23.98 -7.30
C ARG A 414 6.27 -25.04 -7.98
N ALA A 415 5.65 -25.95 -8.73
CA ALA A 415 6.34 -27.03 -9.46
C ALA A 415 7.50 -26.54 -10.35
N GLN A 416 7.38 -25.36 -10.96
CA GLN A 416 8.44 -24.80 -11.81
C GLN A 416 9.76 -24.58 -11.07
N THR A 417 9.71 -24.24 -9.78
CA THR A 417 10.90 -24.07 -8.93
C THR A 417 11.68 -25.37 -8.82
N TYR A 418 10.98 -26.48 -8.53
CA TYR A 418 11.59 -27.80 -8.41
C TYR A 418 12.12 -28.32 -9.76
N ARG A 419 11.44 -28.05 -10.88
CA ARG A 419 11.99 -28.38 -12.21
C ARG A 419 13.34 -27.71 -12.46
N ARG A 420 13.45 -26.42 -12.13
CA ARG A 420 14.70 -25.67 -12.27
C ARG A 420 15.80 -26.18 -11.33
N LEU A 421 15.45 -26.49 -10.07
CA LEU A 421 16.39 -27.11 -9.13
C LEU A 421 16.89 -28.47 -9.64
N PHE A 422 15.99 -29.31 -10.16
CA PHE A 422 16.34 -30.60 -10.74
C PHE A 422 17.35 -30.45 -11.89
N GLU A 423 17.06 -29.57 -12.86
CA GLU A 423 17.95 -29.28 -13.99
C GLU A 423 19.35 -28.81 -13.51
N LEU A 424 19.39 -27.93 -12.50
CA LEU A 424 20.65 -27.42 -11.94
C LEU A 424 21.46 -28.51 -11.24
N HIS A 425 20.81 -29.36 -10.43
CA HIS A 425 21.49 -30.46 -9.75
C HIS A 425 21.97 -31.56 -10.69
N GLN A 426 21.18 -31.87 -11.73
CA GLN A 426 21.57 -32.83 -12.77
C GLN A 426 22.81 -32.35 -13.52
N ARG A 427 22.84 -31.07 -13.93
CA ARG A 427 24.02 -30.45 -14.56
C ARG A 427 25.23 -30.36 -13.64
N ALA A 428 25.00 -30.20 -12.33
CA ALA A 428 26.04 -30.18 -11.32
C ALA A 428 26.50 -31.58 -10.88
N GLN A 429 25.96 -32.66 -11.47
CA GLN A 429 26.25 -34.05 -11.11
C GLN A 429 26.06 -34.34 -9.61
N ARG A 430 24.98 -33.79 -9.03
CA ARG A 430 24.57 -34.06 -7.64
C ARG A 430 23.37 -35.02 -7.63
N PRO A 431 23.58 -36.34 -7.79
CA PRO A 431 22.49 -37.30 -7.97
C PRO A 431 21.55 -37.37 -6.76
N ASP A 432 22.06 -37.26 -5.53
CA ASP A 432 21.20 -37.22 -4.33
C ASP A 432 20.23 -36.04 -4.38
N ARG A 433 20.74 -34.84 -4.67
CA ARG A 433 19.91 -33.62 -4.73
C ARG A 433 18.92 -33.67 -5.89
N ALA A 434 19.35 -34.15 -7.05
CA ALA A 434 18.46 -34.33 -8.19
C ALA A 434 17.33 -35.33 -7.86
N TRP A 435 17.64 -36.44 -7.19
CA TRP A 435 16.64 -37.42 -6.77
C TRP A 435 15.66 -36.84 -5.73
N LEU A 436 16.15 -36.13 -4.72
CA LEU A 436 15.30 -35.45 -3.74
C LEU A 436 14.29 -34.50 -4.40
N VAL A 437 14.77 -33.63 -5.28
CA VAL A 437 13.91 -32.69 -6.00
C VAL A 437 12.95 -33.41 -6.96
N ALA A 438 13.36 -34.52 -7.56
CA ALA A 438 12.47 -35.36 -8.36
C ALA A 438 11.31 -35.92 -7.50
N THR A 439 11.58 -36.39 -6.28
CA THR A 439 10.50 -36.81 -5.37
C THR A 439 9.55 -35.68 -5.00
N CYS A 440 10.03 -34.43 -4.89
CA CYS A 440 9.14 -33.27 -4.73
C CYS A 440 8.22 -33.07 -5.95
N LEU A 441 8.73 -33.24 -7.17
CA LEU A 441 7.92 -33.14 -8.39
C LEU A 441 6.87 -34.25 -8.49
N GLU A 442 7.21 -35.48 -8.08
CA GLU A 442 6.26 -36.58 -7.97
C GLU A 442 5.12 -36.25 -6.99
N GLU A 443 5.45 -35.73 -5.81
CA GLU A 443 4.45 -35.33 -4.81
C GLU A 443 3.57 -34.15 -5.25
N LEU A 444 4.04 -33.35 -6.19
CA LEU A 444 3.26 -32.29 -6.82
C LEU A 444 2.45 -32.79 -8.02
N GLY A 445 2.60 -34.05 -8.43
CA GLY A 445 1.99 -34.61 -9.65
C GLY A 445 2.52 -33.95 -10.93
N ALA A 446 3.77 -33.49 -10.90
CA ALA A 446 4.39 -32.65 -11.92
C ALA A 446 5.71 -33.22 -12.47
N SER A 447 6.03 -34.48 -12.15
CA SER A 447 7.17 -35.21 -12.71
C SER A 447 6.93 -35.61 -14.18
N ASP A 448 8.02 -35.71 -14.93
CA ASP A 448 8.10 -36.26 -16.27
C ASP A 448 8.89 -37.58 -16.27
N VAL A 449 8.99 -38.19 -17.44
CA VAL A 449 9.66 -39.49 -17.65
C VAL A 449 11.11 -39.49 -17.14
N ALA A 450 11.85 -38.39 -17.29
CA ALA A 450 13.24 -38.33 -16.85
C ALA A 450 13.33 -38.31 -15.31
N GLN A 451 12.44 -37.57 -14.65
CA GLN A 451 12.38 -37.58 -13.18
C GLN A 451 11.89 -38.92 -12.64
N ASP A 452 10.86 -39.51 -13.25
CA ASP A 452 10.32 -40.83 -12.84
C ASP A 452 11.39 -41.93 -12.91
N LEU A 453 12.22 -41.95 -13.96
CA LEU A 453 13.34 -42.88 -14.08
C LEU A 453 14.36 -42.72 -12.95
N VAL A 454 14.72 -41.47 -12.60
CA VAL A 454 15.65 -41.18 -11.50
C VAL A 454 15.04 -41.62 -10.17
N ILE A 455 13.74 -41.37 -9.96
CA ILE A 455 13.03 -41.78 -8.75
C ILE A 455 13.08 -43.30 -8.60
N GLU A 456 12.64 -44.05 -9.61
CA GLU A 456 12.61 -45.52 -9.58
C GLU A 456 14.01 -46.13 -9.45
N GLN A 457 15.04 -45.51 -10.03
CA GLN A 457 16.42 -45.97 -9.90
C GLN A 457 16.94 -45.95 -8.46
N PHE A 458 16.58 -44.93 -7.68
CA PHE A 458 17.14 -44.71 -6.33
C PHE A 458 16.13 -44.81 -5.19
N ARG A 459 14.87 -45.16 -5.47
CA ARG A 459 13.84 -45.36 -4.45
C ARG A 459 14.31 -46.41 -3.44
N PRO A 460 14.35 -46.11 -2.13
CA PRO A 460 14.86 -47.06 -1.15
C PRO A 460 13.88 -48.22 -0.91
N GLU A 461 14.43 -49.43 -0.84
CA GLU A 461 13.71 -50.62 -0.39
C GLU A 461 13.70 -50.68 1.16
N GLY A 462 12.78 -49.92 1.77
CA GLY A 462 12.60 -49.88 3.22
C GLY A 462 13.17 -48.63 3.89
N ALA A 463 13.45 -48.73 5.20
CA ALA A 463 14.02 -47.61 5.97
C ALA A 463 15.48 -47.34 5.60
N ILE A 464 15.95 -46.12 5.85
CA ILE A 464 17.33 -45.72 5.56
C ILE A 464 18.36 -46.58 6.32
N ARG A 465 19.60 -46.62 5.85
CA ARG A 465 20.71 -47.35 6.48
C ARG A 465 21.85 -46.40 6.83
N PRO A 466 21.72 -45.61 7.91
CA PRO A 466 22.73 -44.62 8.25
C PRO A 466 23.99 -45.26 8.82
N THR A 467 25.15 -44.71 8.45
CA THR A 467 26.45 -45.08 9.02
C THR A 467 26.74 -44.30 10.29
N THR A 468 26.15 -43.10 10.42
CA THR A 468 26.38 -42.16 11.50
C THR A 468 25.05 -41.73 12.11
N ALA A 469 24.98 -41.69 13.45
CA ALA A 469 23.81 -41.17 14.15
C ALA A 469 23.77 -39.64 14.08
N VAL A 470 22.57 -39.06 14.14
CA VAL A 470 22.39 -37.61 14.27
C VAL A 470 22.94 -37.17 15.63
N VAL A 471 23.76 -36.12 15.62
CA VAL A 471 24.27 -35.47 16.83
C VAL A 471 23.47 -34.20 17.15
N ASP A 472 23.56 -33.71 18.39
CA ASP A 472 22.75 -32.57 18.85
C ASP A 472 22.89 -31.31 18.00
N THR A 473 24.10 -30.99 17.52
CA THR A 473 24.30 -29.81 16.66
C THR A 473 23.54 -29.90 15.34
N TRP A 474 23.36 -31.09 14.77
CA TRP A 474 22.66 -31.27 13.50
C TRP A 474 21.15 -31.13 13.66
N TRP A 475 20.61 -31.36 14.85
CA TRP A 475 19.21 -31.08 15.12
C TRP A 475 18.91 -29.61 14.88
N ASP A 476 19.69 -28.74 15.52
CA ASP A 476 19.47 -27.29 15.47
C ASP A 476 19.87 -26.70 14.10
N GLU A 477 20.99 -27.16 13.52
CA GLU A 477 21.49 -26.67 12.23
C GLU A 477 20.67 -27.17 11.02
N LEU A 478 20.23 -28.42 11.01
CA LEU A 478 19.76 -29.09 9.80
C LEU A 478 18.33 -29.61 9.85
N LEU A 479 17.77 -29.91 11.03
CA LEU A 479 16.43 -30.52 11.14
C LEU A 479 15.34 -29.55 11.59
N VAL A 480 15.68 -28.63 12.50
CA VAL A 480 14.71 -27.69 13.08
C VAL A 480 14.02 -26.86 11.98
N ALA A 481 12.69 -26.85 12.04
CA ALA A 481 11.85 -26.02 11.20
C ALA A 481 12.04 -24.53 11.50
N ALA A 482 12.04 -23.71 10.44
CA ALA A 482 12.17 -22.27 10.58
C ALA A 482 10.93 -21.68 11.28
N GLY A 483 11.11 -20.56 11.98
CA GLY A 483 10.03 -19.82 12.63
C GLY A 483 9.65 -20.29 14.04
N ALA A 484 10.25 -21.36 14.57
CA ALA A 484 10.09 -21.72 15.98
C ALA A 484 10.75 -20.65 16.88
N ASP A 485 10.10 -20.27 17.98
CA ASP A 485 10.67 -19.30 18.93
C ASP A 485 11.81 -19.94 19.73
N PRO A 486 13.09 -19.53 19.53
CA PRO A 486 14.23 -20.16 20.19
C PRO A 486 14.24 -19.94 21.69
N VAL A 487 13.69 -18.81 22.18
CA VAL A 487 13.64 -18.50 23.61
C VAL A 487 12.68 -19.46 24.34
N VAL A 488 11.56 -19.83 23.70
CA VAL A 488 10.65 -20.85 24.27
C VAL A 488 11.37 -22.19 24.40
N SER A 489 12.15 -22.59 23.38
CA SER A 489 12.96 -23.81 23.41
C SER A 489 13.98 -23.78 24.56
N ASP A 490 14.68 -22.66 24.74
CA ASP A 490 15.67 -22.48 25.79
C ASP A 490 15.06 -22.53 27.20
N ILE A 491 13.89 -21.88 27.39
CA ILE A 491 13.15 -21.94 28.66
C ILE A 491 12.76 -23.39 28.95
N LEU A 492 12.08 -24.07 28.01
CA LEU A 492 11.59 -25.43 28.20
C LEU A 492 12.71 -26.44 28.39
N HIS A 493 13.85 -26.27 27.72
CA HIS A 493 15.06 -27.05 27.97
C HIS A 493 15.59 -26.84 29.40
N THR A 494 15.56 -25.61 29.90
CA THR A 494 16.12 -25.26 31.22
C THR A 494 15.22 -25.71 32.37
N VAL A 495 13.90 -25.58 32.24
CA VAL A 495 12.94 -25.86 33.32
C VAL A 495 12.19 -27.19 33.17
N GLY A 496 12.34 -27.86 32.04
CA GLY A 496 11.53 -29.02 31.64
C GLY A 496 11.57 -30.16 32.65
N ASP A 497 12.75 -30.59 33.09
CA ASP A 497 12.89 -31.72 34.01
C ASP A 497 12.22 -31.44 35.37
N ALA A 498 12.40 -30.24 35.91
CA ALA A 498 11.75 -29.80 37.16
C ALA A 498 10.23 -29.72 36.99
N ALA A 499 9.76 -29.17 35.86
CA ALA A 499 8.33 -29.10 35.55
C ALA A 499 7.68 -30.47 35.42
N ILE A 500 8.38 -31.43 34.80
CA ILE A 500 7.92 -32.81 34.64
C ILE A 500 7.86 -33.52 35.99
N ALA A 501 8.88 -33.37 36.84
CA ALA A 501 8.89 -33.95 38.19
C ALA A 501 7.69 -33.46 39.02
N LEU A 502 7.40 -32.15 39.02
CA LEU A 502 6.22 -31.57 39.68
C LEU A 502 4.91 -32.14 39.12
N ARG A 503 4.79 -32.27 37.80
CA ARG A 503 3.58 -32.81 37.17
C ARG A 503 3.38 -34.29 37.49
N ILE A 504 4.45 -35.07 37.62
CA ILE A 504 4.38 -36.46 38.08
C ILE A 504 3.85 -36.53 39.51
N GLU A 505 4.41 -35.75 40.45
CA GLU A 505 3.93 -35.68 41.84
C GLU A 505 2.44 -35.33 41.92
N GLU A 506 2.01 -34.37 41.09
CA GLU A 506 0.60 -33.95 41.00
C GLU A 506 -0.31 -35.09 40.50
N LEU A 507 0.10 -35.78 39.43
CA LEU A 507 -0.66 -36.89 38.85
C LEU A 507 -0.76 -38.08 39.82
N GLU A 508 0.28 -38.33 40.61
CA GLU A 508 0.29 -39.37 41.64
C GLU A 508 -0.63 -39.03 42.81
N ALA A 509 -0.56 -37.79 43.32
CA ALA A 509 -1.45 -37.33 44.37
C ALA A 509 -2.94 -37.43 43.95
N LYS A 510 -3.21 -37.18 42.66
CA LYS A 510 -4.55 -37.31 42.07
C LYS A 510 -4.92 -38.74 41.64
N LYS A 511 -4.02 -39.73 41.78
CA LYS A 511 -4.15 -41.11 41.26
C LYS A 511 -4.52 -41.16 39.76
N LYS A 512 -3.99 -40.22 38.98
CA LYS A 512 -4.20 -40.09 37.53
C LYS A 512 -3.00 -40.51 36.69
N LEU A 513 -1.90 -40.92 37.32
CA LEU A 513 -0.74 -41.46 36.60
C LEU A 513 -1.12 -42.79 35.91
N PRO A 514 -0.88 -42.95 34.60
CA PRO A 514 -1.20 -44.19 33.89
C PRO A 514 -0.49 -45.41 34.50
N PRO A 515 -1.21 -46.51 34.80
CA PRO A 515 -0.58 -47.73 35.30
C PRO A 515 0.16 -48.42 34.15
N LEU A 516 1.47 -48.59 34.31
CA LEU A 516 2.32 -49.34 33.37
C LEU A 516 2.67 -50.70 33.98
N ASP A 517 2.12 -51.76 33.40
CA ASP A 517 2.40 -53.14 33.81
C ASP A 517 3.80 -53.57 33.30
N PRO A 518 4.74 -53.93 34.20
CA PRO A 518 6.06 -54.42 33.81
C PRO A 518 6.01 -55.63 32.87
N ALA A 519 4.98 -56.47 32.93
CA ALA A 519 4.82 -57.63 32.06
C ALA A 519 4.53 -57.26 30.59
N LYS A 520 3.98 -56.06 30.35
CA LYS A 520 3.71 -55.54 29.00
C LYS A 520 4.90 -54.81 28.38
N ARG A 521 5.97 -54.58 29.17
CA ARG A 521 7.21 -53.95 28.71
C ARG A 521 7.93 -54.85 27.71
N GLN A 522 8.38 -54.27 26.61
CA GLN A 522 9.09 -54.96 25.54
C GLN A 522 10.60 -54.88 25.76
N ASP A 523 11.29 -56.00 25.57
CA ASP A 523 12.75 -56.03 25.56
C ASP A 523 13.29 -55.39 24.28
N LYS A 524 14.47 -54.77 24.36
CA LYS A 524 15.17 -54.18 23.20
C LYS A 524 15.53 -55.22 22.14
N THR A 525 15.57 -56.50 22.51
CA THR A 525 15.81 -57.66 21.64
C THR A 525 14.53 -58.29 21.07
N SER A 526 13.35 -57.70 21.33
CA SER A 526 12.07 -58.17 20.79
C SER A 526 12.10 -58.35 19.28
N THR A 527 11.48 -59.41 18.79
CA THR A 527 11.38 -59.72 17.35
C THR A 527 10.30 -58.90 16.64
N ALA A 528 9.45 -58.20 17.38
CA ALA A 528 8.40 -57.35 16.82
C ALA A 528 9.01 -56.21 15.97
N SER A 529 8.59 -56.12 14.70
CA SER A 529 9.12 -55.14 13.74
C SER A 529 9.03 -53.71 14.25
N ALA A 530 7.94 -53.33 14.92
CA ALA A 530 7.79 -52.01 15.52
C ALA A 530 8.85 -51.74 16.59
N VAL A 531 9.04 -52.66 17.55
CA VAL A 531 10.03 -52.50 18.63
C VAL A 531 11.45 -52.37 18.05
N ARG A 532 11.81 -53.23 17.10
CA ARG A 532 13.10 -53.15 16.39
C ARG A 532 13.30 -51.81 15.68
N THR A 533 12.24 -51.30 15.06
CA THR A 533 12.27 -50.01 14.36
C THR A 533 12.49 -48.86 15.34
N PHE A 534 11.85 -48.86 16.50
CA PHE A 534 12.09 -47.86 17.54
C PHE A 534 13.51 -47.91 18.13
N VAL A 535 14.03 -49.12 18.39
CA VAL A 535 15.42 -49.30 18.85
C VAL A 535 16.40 -48.75 17.82
N TRP A 536 16.18 -49.06 16.55
CA TRP A 536 16.99 -48.54 15.45
C TRP A 536 16.86 -47.02 15.29
N ALA A 537 15.65 -46.48 15.31
CA ALA A 537 15.37 -45.06 15.14
C ALA A 537 16.00 -44.23 16.27
N ALA A 538 15.88 -44.66 17.53
CA ALA A 538 16.51 -44.00 18.67
C ALA A 538 18.04 -43.93 18.51
N ARG A 539 18.67 -45.03 18.07
CA ARG A 539 20.10 -45.08 17.79
C ARG A 539 20.49 -44.20 16.60
N ALA A 540 19.70 -44.19 15.53
CA ALA A 540 19.94 -43.36 14.34
C ALA A 540 19.81 -41.86 14.64
N LEU A 541 18.92 -41.48 15.57
CA LEU A 541 18.65 -40.08 15.93
C LEU A 541 19.50 -39.56 17.09
N GLY A 542 20.28 -40.42 17.75
CA GLY A 542 21.02 -40.05 18.96
C GLY A 542 20.12 -39.75 20.16
N VAL A 543 18.87 -40.24 20.16
CA VAL A 543 17.89 -39.99 21.22
C VAL A 543 17.82 -41.20 22.16
N PRO A 544 17.74 -40.99 23.50
CA PRO A 544 17.54 -42.10 24.43
C PRO A 544 16.28 -42.89 24.12
N LEU A 545 16.39 -44.22 24.05
CA LEU A 545 15.24 -45.09 23.79
C LEU A 545 14.29 -45.08 25.00
N PRO A 546 13.04 -44.62 24.86
CA PRO A 546 12.04 -44.76 25.91
C PRO A 546 11.65 -46.22 26.15
N ASP A 547 11.14 -46.52 27.34
CA ASP A 547 10.58 -47.83 27.65
C ASP A 547 9.35 -48.11 26.78
N ILE A 548 9.37 -49.23 26.06
CA ILE A 548 8.31 -49.59 25.12
C ILE A 548 7.34 -50.55 25.79
N TYR A 549 6.05 -50.25 25.74
CA TYR A 549 4.96 -51.08 26.26
C TYR A 549 4.00 -51.46 25.13
N ALA A 550 3.60 -52.73 25.06
CA ALA A 550 2.54 -53.17 24.15
C ALA A 550 1.19 -53.09 24.87
N LEU A 551 0.31 -52.17 24.46
CA LEU A 551 -0.99 -51.93 25.10
C LEU A 551 -2.14 -52.11 24.09
N ASP A 552 -3.30 -52.53 24.58
CA ASP A 552 -4.44 -52.88 23.71
C ASP A 552 -5.16 -51.64 23.14
N ALA A 553 -5.16 -50.54 23.88
CA ALA A 553 -5.83 -49.29 23.52
C ALA A 553 -4.83 -48.13 23.48
N VAL A 554 -4.25 -47.90 22.30
CA VAL A 554 -3.32 -46.77 22.04
C VAL A 554 -3.87 -45.91 20.91
N PRO A 555 -4.14 -44.62 21.16
CA PRO A 555 -4.56 -43.68 20.11
C PRO A 555 -3.57 -43.70 18.94
N ASN A 556 -4.08 -43.86 17.71
CA ASN A 556 -3.29 -43.91 16.47
C ASN A 556 -2.18 -44.99 16.43
N GLY A 557 -2.17 -45.92 17.39
CA GLY A 557 -1.22 -47.03 17.49
C GLY A 557 0.10 -46.68 18.18
N ILE A 558 0.46 -45.42 18.36
CA ILE A 558 1.70 -44.99 19.03
C ILE A 558 1.38 -43.76 19.88
N ALA A 559 1.72 -43.81 21.18
CA ALA A 559 1.50 -42.67 22.07
C ALA A 559 2.61 -42.57 23.14
N ALA A 560 2.95 -41.34 23.51
CA ALA A 560 3.86 -41.07 24.61
C ALA A 560 3.06 -41.18 25.92
N VAL A 561 3.63 -41.84 26.92
CA VAL A 561 2.95 -42.05 28.20
C VAL A 561 3.57 -41.13 29.24
N PRO A 562 2.79 -40.24 29.91
CA PRO A 562 3.29 -39.43 31.00
C PRO A 562 3.55 -40.33 32.22
N ALA A 563 4.79 -40.80 32.37
CA ALA A 563 5.23 -41.74 33.39
C ALA A 563 6.60 -41.31 33.98
N ARG A 564 6.98 -41.94 35.11
CA ARG A 564 8.24 -41.64 35.82
C ARG A 564 9.48 -41.82 34.93
N ALA A 565 9.52 -42.90 34.16
CA ALA A 565 10.53 -43.12 33.14
C ALA A 565 9.94 -42.77 31.77
N PRO A 566 10.73 -42.18 30.85
CA PRO A 566 10.27 -41.94 29.49
C PRO A 566 9.73 -43.22 28.85
N SER A 567 8.44 -43.23 28.53
CA SER A 567 7.71 -44.43 28.14
C SER A 567 6.85 -44.20 26.90
N THR A 568 6.84 -45.18 26.00
CA THR A 568 6.05 -45.22 24.75
C THR A 568 5.11 -46.42 24.79
N ALA A 569 3.85 -46.20 24.46
CA ALA A 569 2.88 -47.26 24.24
C ALA A 569 2.72 -47.56 22.74
N LEU A 570 2.75 -48.84 22.38
CA LEU A 570 2.48 -49.35 21.04
C LEU A 570 1.18 -50.17 21.05
N GLY A 571 0.25 -49.79 20.19
CA GLY A 571 -1.03 -50.45 19.97
C GLY A 571 -0.99 -51.50 18.85
N PRO A 572 -2.08 -52.27 18.67
CA PRO A 572 -2.16 -53.31 17.65
C PRO A 572 -1.88 -52.82 16.21
N THR A 573 -2.27 -51.59 15.90
CA THR A 573 -2.06 -50.95 14.58
C THR A 573 -0.63 -50.49 14.32
N ALA A 574 0.23 -50.43 15.34
CA ALA A 574 1.67 -50.25 15.17
C ALA A 574 2.39 -51.60 15.14
N LEU A 575 1.91 -52.58 15.90
CA LEU A 575 2.50 -53.92 15.98
C LEU A 575 2.22 -54.78 14.74
N SER A 576 1.17 -54.48 13.98
CA SER A 576 0.77 -55.22 12.78
C SER A 576 0.32 -54.29 11.65
N GLY A 577 0.43 -54.74 10.40
CA GLY A 577 -0.13 -54.04 9.23
C GLY A 577 0.69 -52.86 8.68
N ARG A 578 1.83 -52.52 9.28
CA ARG A 578 2.73 -51.46 8.78
C ARG A 578 4.05 -52.03 8.27
N THR A 579 4.53 -51.47 7.16
CA THR A 579 5.88 -51.75 6.65
C THR A 579 6.94 -51.11 7.56
N VAL A 580 8.18 -51.62 7.50
CA VAL A 580 9.30 -51.05 8.27
C VAL A 580 9.54 -49.57 7.92
N GLN A 581 9.36 -49.20 6.66
CA GLN A 581 9.50 -47.81 6.21
C GLN A 581 8.43 -46.89 6.80
N GLN A 582 7.17 -47.35 6.85
CA GLN A 582 6.10 -46.60 7.51
C GLN A 582 6.33 -46.48 9.03
N LEU A 583 6.82 -47.55 9.65
CA LEU A 583 7.19 -47.52 11.07
C LEU A 583 8.36 -46.57 11.33
N ALA A 584 9.33 -46.47 10.43
CA ALA A 584 10.45 -45.55 10.54
C ALA A 584 10.00 -44.09 10.55
N PHE A 585 9.05 -43.73 9.67
CA PHE A 585 8.44 -42.40 9.68
C PHE A 585 7.80 -42.07 11.03
N LEU A 586 6.95 -42.97 11.53
CA LEU A 586 6.20 -42.76 12.77
C LEU A 586 7.10 -42.76 14.00
N ALA A 587 8.10 -43.66 14.05
CA ALA A 587 9.08 -43.72 15.13
C ALA A 587 9.93 -42.44 15.15
N GLY A 588 10.35 -41.94 13.98
CA GLY A 588 11.09 -40.69 13.87
C GLY A 588 10.32 -39.50 14.45
N ARG A 589 9.08 -39.30 13.97
CA ARG A 589 8.18 -38.26 14.51
C ARG A 589 8.01 -38.38 16.02
N HIS A 590 7.74 -39.58 16.50
CA HIS A 590 7.46 -39.84 17.90
C HIS A 590 8.67 -39.56 18.80
N LEU A 591 9.86 -39.99 18.38
CA LEU A 591 11.09 -39.78 19.13
C LEU A 591 11.53 -38.32 19.18
N THR A 592 11.07 -37.47 18.26
CA THR A 592 11.30 -36.01 18.33
C THR A 592 10.74 -35.40 19.61
N TYR A 593 9.64 -35.92 20.17
CA TYR A 593 9.09 -35.44 21.44
C TYR A 593 9.91 -35.85 22.67
N TYR A 594 10.86 -36.79 22.54
CA TYR A 594 11.74 -37.19 23.65
C TYR A 594 13.00 -36.34 23.76
N ARG A 595 13.14 -35.32 22.91
CA ARG A 595 14.16 -34.27 23.06
C ARG A 595 13.87 -33.45 24.33
N PRO A 596 14.90 -33.03 25.09
CA PRO A 596 14.69 -32.31 26.36
C PRO A 596 13.77 -31.08 26.26
N ALA A 597 13.89 -30.28 25.20
CA ALA A 597 13.04 -29.10 25.01
C ALA A 597 11.59 -29.45 24.62
N HIS A 598 11.36 -30.59 23.97
CA HIS A 598 10.05 -30.99 23.45
C HIS A 598 9.26 -31.87 24.44
N TYR A 599 9.96 -32.63 25.28
CA TYR A 599 9.37 -33.60 26.19
C TYR A 599 8.35 -33.04 27.19
N PRO A 600 8.44 -31.77 27.64
CA PRO A 600 7.36 -31.13 28.39
C PRO A 600 5.98 -31.22 27.72
N LEU A 601 5.89 -31.25 26.38
CA LEU A 601 4.60 -31.40 25.67
C LEU A 601 3.86 -32.71 25.99
N VAL A 602 4.56 -33.76 26.44
CA VAL A 602 3.92 -35.01 26.87
C VAL A 602 3.13 -34.83 28.17
N PHE A 603 3.55 -33.88 29.02
CA PHE A 603 2.97 -33.61 30.34
C PHE A 603 2.07 -32.37 30.37
N PHE A 604 2.33 -31.42 29.46
CA PHE A 604 1.59 -30.17 29.27
C PHE A 604 1.07 -30.10 27.81
N PRO A 605 0.16 -31.01 27.42
CA PRO A 605 -0.24 -31.18 26.01
C PRO A 605 -1.13 -30.06 25.45
N THR A 606 -1.64 -29.18 26.30
CA THR A 606 -2.50 -28.06 25.87
C THR A 606 -1.74 -26.74 25.86
N LEU A 607 -2.11 -25.84 24.94
CA LEU A 607 -1.50 -24.49 24.86
C LEU A 607 -1.65 -23.72 26.17
N ALA A 608 -2.79 -23.87 26.86
CA ALA A 608 -3.03 -23.24 28.15
C ALA A 608 -2.03 -23.74 29.20
N GLU A 609 -1.86 -25.05 29.34
CA GLU A 609 -0.92 -25.64 30.29
C GLU A 609 0.54 -25.26 30.00
N LEU A 610 0.93 -25.27 28.72
CA LEU A 610 2.27 -24.88 28.30
C LEU A 610 2.52 -23.38 28.56
N SER A 611 1.53 -22.52 28.30
CA SER A 611 1.61 -21.09 28.59
C SER A 611 1.80 -20.83 30.08
N THR A 612 1.04 -21.53 30.92
CA THR A 612 1.18 -21.45 32.38
C THR A 612 2.58 -21.86 32.82
N LEU A 613 3.14 -22.95 32.28
CA LEU A 613 4.50 -23.38 32.59
C LEU A 613 5.53 -22.31 32.22
N VAL A 614 5.53 -21.84 30.98
CA VAL A 614 6.52 -20.88 30.48
C VAL A 614 6.42 -19.55 31.23
N LEU A 615 5.22 -19.00 31.41
CA LEU A 615 5.04 -17.75 32.14
C LEU A 615 5.36 -17.88 33.64
N SER A 616 5.12 -19.04 34.24
CA SER A 616 5.55 -19.33 35.61
C SER A 616 7.08 -19.33 35.74
N ALA A 617 7.80 -19.86 34.76
CA ALA A 617 9.26 -19.79 34.73
C ALA A 617 9.76 -18.34 34.61
N VAL A 618 9.21 -17.54 33.69
CA VAL A 618 9.60 -16.13 33.54
C VAL A 618 9.30 -15.31 34.80
N ARG A 619 8.18 -15.60 35.49
CA ARG A 619 7.80 -14.94 36.75
C ARG A 619 8.80 -15.17 37.90
N LEU A 620 9.60 -16.24 37.86
CA LEU A 620 10.66 -16.46 38.86
C LEU A 620 11.75 -15.38 38.77
N VAL A 621 11.97 -14.81 37.58
CA VAL A 621 12.98 -13.78 37.34
C VAL A 621 12.37 -12.37 37.39
N ILE A 622 11.14 -12.19 36.87
CA ILE A 622 10.44 -10.89 36.85
C ILE A 622 9.18 -10.96 37.74
N PRO A 623 9.26 -10.47 39.00
CA PRO A 623 8.12 -10.48 39.92
C PRO A 623 7.10 -9.41 39.52
N GLY A 624 6.13 -9.77 38.68
CA GLY A 624 5.09 -8.83 38.22
C GLY A 624 4.34 -9.23 36.95
N ILE A 625 4.80 -10.27 36.24
CA ILE A 625 4.12 -10.77 35.04
C ILE A 625 2.78 -11.41 35.40
N SER A 626 1.73 -10.97 34.69
CA SER A 626 0.40 -11.58 34.76
C SER A 626 0.41 -12.93 34.04
N VAL A 627 0.05 -13.99 34.74
CA VAL A 627 -0.13 -15.34 34.18
C VAL A 627 -1.64 -15.56 34.02
N PRO A 628 -2.13 -16.02 32.86
CA PRO A 628 -3.54 -16.33 32.67
C PRO A 628 -4.04 -17.34 33.71
N PRO A 629 -5.27 -17.21 34.23
CA PRO A 629 -5.79 -18.17 35.17
C PRO A 629 -6.07 -19.50 34.46
N SER A 630 -5.34 -20.54 34.83
CA SER A 630 -5.47 -21.93 34.39
C SER A 630 -5.76 -22.83 35.61
N GLY A 631 -6.96 -22.70 36.18
CA GLY A 631 -7.47 -23.58 37.26
C GLY A 631 -6.62 -23.65 38.53
N ASP A 632 -7.01 -24.50 39.49
CA ASP A 632 -6.45 -24.63 40.85
C ASP A 632 -4.93 -24.97 40.95
N GLY A 633 -4.21 -25.03 39.82
CA GLY A 633 -2.79 -25.44 39.74
C GLY A 633 -1.76 -24.29 39.71
N GLU A 634 -2.16 -23.05 39.44
CA GLU A 634 -1.25 -21.92 39.13
C GLU A 634 -0.24 -21.59 40.24
N SER A 635 -0.70 -21.46 41.48
CA SER A 635 0.16 -21.06 42.61
C SER A 635 1.18 -22.15 42.98
N ARG A 636 0.91 -23.41 42.60
CA ARG A 636 1.78 -24.54 42.91
C ARG A 636 2.90 -24.74 41.89
N VAL A 637 2.65 -24.45 40.61
CA VAL A 637 3.66 -24.64 39.56
C VAL A 637 4.80 -23.64 39.75
N ALA A 638 4.52 -22.35 39.91
CA ALA A 638 5.58 -21.34 40.10
C ALA A 638 6.37 -21.54 41.41
N GLU A 639 5.68 -21.76 42.53
CA GLU A 639 6.33 -21.97 43.83
C GLU A 639 7.10 -23.30 43.89
N GLY A 640 6.58 -24.36 43.27
CA GLY A 640 7.24 -25.65 43.16
C GLY A 640 8.46 -25.60 42.25
N LEU A 641 8.36 -24.88 41.12
CA LEU A 641 9.45 -24.77 40.15
C LEU A 641 10.66 -24.06 40.76
N GLY A 642 10.46 -22.94 41.46
CA GLY A 642 11.54 -22.22 42.13
C GLY A 642 12.29 -23.04 43.20
N LYS A 643 11.62 -24.01 43.83
CA LYS A 643 12.22 -24.94 44.81
C LYS A 643 13.01 -26.08 44.17
N GLN A 644 12.62 -26.52 42.98
CA GLN A 644 13.26 -27.65 42.28
C GLN A 644 14.40 -27.23 41.34
N LEU A 645 14.42 -25.98 40.86
CA LEU A 645 15.50 -25.49 39.99
C LEU A 645 16.82 -25.36 40.76
N THR A 646 17.90 -25.82 40.14
CA THR A 646 19.27 -25.62 40.64
C THR A 646 19.71 -24.16 40.47
N ASP A 647 20.73 -23.74 41.20
CA ASP A 647 21.25 -22.37 41.08
C ASP A 647 21.78 -22.09 39.67
N GLU A 648 22.41 -23.08 39.02
CA GLU A 648 22.84 -22.98 37.62
C GLU A 648 21.66 -22.79 36.66
N GLN A 649 20.56 -23.54 36.84
CA GLN A 649 19.35 -23.38 36.03
C GLN A 649 18.69 -22.02 36.25
N LYS A 650 18.72 -21.48 37.49
CA LYS A 650 18.22 -20.14 37.80
C LYS A 650 19.04 -19.06 37.09
N THR A 651 20.36 -19.12 37.17
CA THR A 651 21.24 -18.18 36.45
C THR A 651 21.02 -18.24 34.94
N LYS A 652 20.91 -19.45 34.37
CA LYS A 652 20.61 -19.61 32.94
C LYS A 652 19.23 -19.05 32.56
N LEU A 653 18.23 -19.25 33.43
CA LEU A 653 16.90 -18.70 33.23
C LEU A 653 16.92 -17.15 33.27
N GLU A 654 17.70 -16.55 34.16
CA GLU A 654 17.92 -15.10 34.22
C GLU A 654 18.51 -14.56 32.89
N GLU A 655 19.53 -15.23 32.33
CA GLU A 655 20.11 -14.87 31.03
C GLU A 655 19.10 -14.99 29.87
N ILE A 656 18.29 -16.05 29.86
CA ILE A 656 17.26 -16.24 28.84
C ILE A 656 16.18 -15.16 28.94
N VAL A 657 15.76 -14.82 30.16
CA VAL A 657 14.74 -13.77 30.41
C VAL A 657 15.29 -12.38 30.08
N ALA A 658 16.59 -12.12 30.30
CA ALA A 658 17.22 -10.88 29.84
C ALA A 658 17.17 -10.75 28.31
N ARG A 659 17.50 -11.81 27.56
CA ARG A 659 17.33 -11.82 26.09
C ARG A 659 15.88 -11.64 25.64
N LEU A 660 14.93 -12.14 26.43
CA LEU A 660 13.50 -11.93 26.18
C LEU A 660 13.10 -10.46 26.35
N ASP A 661 13.63 -9.79 27.38
CA ASP A 661 13.37 -8.37 27.63
C ASP A 661 13.98 -7.48 26.54
N GLU A 662 15.23 -7.76 26.13
CA GLU A 662 15.93 -7.06 25.03
C GLU A 662 15.16 -7.08 23.71
N ARG A 663 14.43 -8.17 23.41
CA ARG A 663 13.59 -8.30 22.21
C ARG A 663 12.14 -7.85 22.41
N GLY A 664 11.81 -7.18 23.51
CA GLY A 664 10.50 -6.58 23.78
C GLY A 664 9.46 -7.52 24.41
N GLY A 665 9.89 -8.58 25.10
CA GLY A 665 9.03 -9.39 25.98
C GLY A 665 8.03 -10.31 25.30
N ARG A 666 8.08 -10.46 23.97
CA ARG A 666 7.13 -11.30 23.21
C ARG A 666 7.59 -12.76 23.17
N LEU A 667 6.68 -13.68 23.44
CA LEU A 667 6.85 -15.13 23.31
C LEU A 667 5.80 -15.68 22.35
N ASP A 668 6.20 -16.53 21.40
CA ASP A 668 5.26 -17.21 20.50
C ASP A 668 5.30 -18.72 20.70
N LEU A 669 4.55 -19.19 21.71
CA LEU A 669 4.40 -20.62 21.99
C LEU A 669 3.72 -21.36 20.84
N PHE A 670 2.86 -20.67 20.09
CA PHE A 670 2.14 -21.29 18.98
C PHE A 670 3.08 -21.55 17.81
N ALA A 671 3.94 -20.60 17.45
CA ALA A 671 5.02 -20.80 16.48
C ALA A 671 6.00 -21.89 16.94
N TRP A 672 6.33 -21.95 18.23
CA TRP A 672 7.17 -23.03 18.77
C TRP A 672 6.53 -24.41 18.62
N ILE A 673 5.26 -24.61 19.03
CA ILE A 673 4.55 -25.90 18.85
C ILE A 673 4.52 -26.30 17.38
N ARG A 674 4.22 -25.33 16.48
CA ARG A 674 4.23 -25.57 15.03
C ARG A 674 5.61 -26.02 14.56
N GLY A 675 6.67 -25.38 15.05
CA GLY A 675 8.06 -25.76 14.78
C GLY A 675 8.39 -27.18 15.22
N VAL A 676 7.92 -27.62 16.39
CA VAL A 676 8.09 -29.00 16.87
C VAL A 676 7.40 -29.99 15.94
N GLU A 677 6.16 -29.73 15.54
CA GLU A 677 5.40 -30.59 14.62
C GLU A 677 6.07 -30.73 13.25
N LEU A 678 6.51 -29.62 12.66
CA LEU A 678 7.22 -29.62 11.38
C LEU A 678 8.56 -30.35 11.50
N THR A 679 9.32 -30.10 12.57
CA THR A 679 10.58 -30.81 12.85
C THR A 679 10.34 -32.31 12.99
N ALA A 680 9.28 -32.73 13.69
CA ALA A 680 8.92 -34.14 13.80
C ALA A 680 8.64 -34.74 12.42
N ALA A 681 7.87 -34.07 11.57
CA ALA A 681 7.58 -34.52 10.21
C ALA A 681 8.86 -34.68 9.37
N ARG A 682 9.79 -33.71 9.44
CA ARG A 682 11.10 -33.76 8.78
C ARG A 682 11.96 -34.94 9.24
N VAL A 683 11.95 -35.23 10.54
CA VAL A 683 12.65 -36.40 11.12
C VAL A 683 12.01 -37.71 10.65
N GLY A 684 10.68 -37.75 10.59
CA GLY A 684 9.96 -38.88 9.99
C GLY A 684 10.38 -39.11 8.55
N LEU A 685 10.40 -38.05 7.73
CA LEU A 685 10.86 -38.10 6.33
C LEU A 685 12.30 -38.62 6.24
N LEU A 686 13.21 -38.11 7.09
CA LEU A 686 14.60 -38.56 7.14
C LEU A 686 14.69 -40.08 7.34
N LEU A 687 13.99 -40.63 8.34
CA LEU A 687 14.08 -42.06 8.66
C LEU A 687 13.35 -42.96 7.64
N ALA A 688 12.23 -42.48 7.09
CA ALA A 688 11.52 -43.17 6.03
C ALA A 688 12.32 -43.21 4.73
N GLY A 689 13.10 -42.14 4.48
CA GLY A 689 13.92 -41.99 3.28
C GLY A 689 13.11 -41.81 2.00
N ASP A 690 11.80 -41.59 2.06
CA ASP A 690 10.93 -41.48 0.89
C ASP A 690 9.81 -40.47 1.18
N LEU A 691 9.73 -39.43 0.34
CA LEU A 691 8.76 -38.35 0.50
C LEU A 691 7.33 -38.84 0.27
N ARG A 692 7.12 -39.77 -0.68
CA ARG A 692 5.80 -40.36 -0.95
C ARG A 692 5.23 -41.08 0.27
N THR A 693 6.06 -41.87 0.94
CA THR A 693 5.68 -42.54 2.18
C THR A 693 5.37 -41.56 3.29
N ALA A 694 6.21 -40.52 3.47
CA ALA A 694 6.00 -39.48 4.47
C ALA A 694 4.69 -38.72 4.24
N SER A 695 4.45 -38.25 3.01
CA SER A 695 3.22 -37.56 2.63
C SER A 695 2.00 -38.42 2.88
N ARG A 696 1.98 -39.68 2.42
CA ARG A 696 0.82 -40.57 2.63
C ARG A 696 0.46 -40.71 4.11
N LEU A 697 1.44 -40.99 4.96
CA LEU A 697 1.21 -41.15 6.41
C LEU A 697 0.77 -39.85 7.09
N MET A 698 1.23 -38.72 6.58
CA MET A 698 0.79 -37.41 7.06
C MET A 698 -0.67 -37.11 6.66
N HIS A 699 -1.13 -37.56 5.49
CA HIS A 699 -2.54 -37.41 5.06
C HIS A 699 -3.49 -38.32 5.88
N GLU A 700 -3.02 -39.45 6.39
CA GLU A 700 -3.78 -40.34 7.27
C GLU A 700 -4.02 -39.74 8.68
N GLU A 701 -3.36 -38.62 9.01
CA GLU A 701 -3.43 -37.99 10.32
C GLU A 701 -4.71 -37.15 10.49
N ALA A 702 -5.60 -37.59 11.39
CA ALA A 702 -6.90 -36.92 11.63
C ALA A 702 -6.82 -35.66 12.51
N ARG A 703 -5.68 -35.33 13.12
CA ARG A 703 -5.55 -34.25 14.12
C ARG A 703 -4.62 -33.13 13.65
N ALA A 704 -5.13 -31.91 13.63
CA ALA A 704 -4.30 -30.71 13.56
C ALA A 704 -3.70 -30.44 14.96
N ILE A 705 -2.37 -30.46 15.07
CA ILE A 705 -1.65 -30.02 16.27
C ILE A 705 -1.10 -28.61 15.96
N GLY A 706 -1.31 -27.65 16.85
CA GLY A 706 -0.91 -26.25 16.64
C GLY A 706 -1.57 -25.60 15.42
N GLU A 707 -2.82 -25.97 15.10
CA GLU A 707 -3.62 -25.53 13.93
C GLU A 707 -2.85 -25.55 12.58
N LEU A 708 -1.82 -26.39 12.47
CA LEU A 708 -1.11 -26.61 11.21
C LEU A 708 -2.02 -27.31 10.21
N SER A 709 -2.26 -26.65 9.08
CA SER A 709 -2.94 -27.28 7.95
C SER A 709 -2.06 -28.37 7.33
N LEU A 710 -2.70 -29.35 6.70
CA LEU A 710 -2.00 -30.39 5.94
C LEU A 710 -1.16 -29.79 4.82
N GLU A 711 -1.64 -28.71 4.19
CA GLU A 711 -0.95 -27.98 3.14
C GLU A 711 0.31 -27.29 3.66
N ALA A 712 0.29 -26.70 4.86
CA ALA A 712 1.48 -26.12 5.48
C ALA A 712 2.54 -27.19 5.79
N LYS A 713 2.13 -28.33 6.35
CA LYS A 713 3.05 -29.46 6.58
C LYS A 713 3.61 -30.02 5.27
N ARG A 714 2.78 -30.15 4.23
CA ARG A 714 3.20 -30.57 2.89
C ARG A 714 4.20 -29.59 2.29
N GLY A 715 3.92 -28.29 2.39
CA GLY A 715 4.80 -27.25 1.89
C GLY A 715 6.17 -27.26 2.57
N ASP A 716 6.20 -27.44 3.90
CA ASP A 716 7.43 -27.56 4.67
C ASP A 716 8.26 -28.79 4.26
N LEU A 717 7.62 -29.96 4.09
CA LEU A 717 8.35 -31.17 3.65
C LEU A 717 8.91 -31.01 2.24
N LEU A 718 8.17 -30.36 1.31
CA LEU A 718 8.64 -30.12 -0.05
C LEU A 718 9.84 -29.16 -0.08
N SER A 719 9.77 -28.05 0.64
CA SER A 719 10.87 -27.07 0.71
C SER A 719 12.09 -27.65 1.44
N PHE A 720 11.87 -28.36 2.54
CA PHE A 720 12.93 -29.06 3.28
C PHE A 720 13.60 -30.13 2.43
N CYS A 721 12.83 -30.98 1.74
CA CYS A 721 13.37 -32.05 0.89
C CYS A 721 14.27 -31.51 -0.22
N ALA A 722 13.89 -30.37 -0.82
CA ALA A 722 14.68 -29.71 -1.86
C ALA A 722 15.86 -28.87 -1.34
N SER A 723 16.00 -28.70 -0.02
CA SER A 723 17.00 -27.80 0.57
C SER A 723 18.42 -28.38 0.64
N GLU A 724 19.41 -27.49 0.63
CA GLU A 724 20.80 -27.82 0.89
C GLU A 724 20.98 -28.46 2.28
N ARG A 725 20.18 -28.03 3.28
CA ARG A 725 20.20 -28.55 4.66
C ARG A 725 19.89 -30.05 4.71
N TYR A 726 18.84 -30.50 4.00
CA TYR A 726 18.44 -31.90 4.07
C TYR A 726 19.44 -32.84 3.40
N GLY A 727 19.93 -32.50 2.21
CA GLY A 727 20.93 -33.38 1.59
C GLY A 727 22.29 -33.31 2.30
N LEU A 728 22.68 -32.21 2.96
CA LEU A 728 23.88 -32.18 3.80
C LEU A 728 23.72 -33.11 4.99
N LEU A 729 22.53 -33.16 5.59
CA LEU A 729 22.22 -34.12 6.65
C LEU A 729 22.34 -35.56 6.15
N ARG A 730 21.82 -35.85 4.96
CA ARG A 730 21.92 -37.18 4.33
C ARG A 730 23.37 -37.57 4.04
N GLU A 731 24.18 -36.63 3.56
CA GLU A 731 25.62 -36.83 3.35
C GLU A 731 26.34 -37.13 4.68
N ARG A 732 26.08 -36.35 5.73
CA ARG A 732 26.66 -36.55 7.07
C ARG A 732 26.25 -37.88 7.72
N MET A 733 25.03 -38.36 7.45
CA MET A 733 24.54 -39.66 7.91
C MET A 733 25.00 -40.84 7.05
N GLY A 734 25.69 -40.59 5.92
CA GLY A 734 26.15 -41.62 4.99
C GLY A 734 25.03 -42.32 4.22
N ILE A 735 23.90 -41.62 4.00
CA ILE A 735 22.73 -42.14 3.28
C ILE A 735 22.48 -41.45 1.94
N ALA A 736 23.36 -40.51 1.55
CA ALA A 736 23.26 -39.79 0.29
C ALA A 736 23.66 -40.69 -0.90
N ILE A 737 23.02 -40.45 -2.04
CA ILE A 737 23.35 -41.10 -3.32
C ILE A 737 24.66 -40.52 -3.84
N HIS A 738 25.67 -41.37 -4.07
CA HIS A 738 26.97 -40.95 -4.60
C HIS A 738 27.06 -41.14 -6.13
N PRO A 739 27.88 -40.36 -6.85
CA PRO A 739 28.03 -40.44 -8.32
C PRO A 739 28.59 -41.76 -8.88
N THR A 740 28.81 -42.79 -8.06
CA THR A 740 29.34 -44.10 -8.49
C THR A 740 28.55 -45.25 -7.89
N SER A 741 27.46 -45.62 -8.57
CA SER A 741 26.83 -46.94 -8.44
C SER A 741 26.24 -47.39 -9.77
N VAL A 742 27.07 -47.43 -10.82
CA VAL A 742 26.85 -48.43 -11.87
C VAL A 742 27.23 -49.77 -11.22
N PRO A 743 26.34 -50.78 -11.17
CA PRO A 743 26.73 -52.10 -10.69
C PRO A 743 27.85 -52.59 -11.59
N SER A 744 29.04 -52.79 -11.03
CA SER A 744 30.09 -53.57 -11.68
C SER A 744 29.49 -54.94 -11.97
N ALA A 745 29.26 -55.25 -13.24
CA ALA A 745 28.97 -56.61 -13.66
C ALA A 745 30.11 -57.48 -13.11
N ALA A 746 29.76 -58.42 -12.25
CA ALA A 746 30.72 -59.36 -11.67
C ALA A 746 31.57 -59.97 -12.80
N PRO A 747 32.90 -60.06 -12.66
CA PRO A 747 33.70 -60.79 -13.63
C PRO A 747 33.27 -62.26 -13.56
N SER A 748 32.58 -62.73 -14.60
CA SER A 748 32.33 -64.13 -14.84
C SER A 748 33.67 -64.81 -15.13
N SER A 749 34.30 -65.38 -14.11
CA SER A 749 35.44 -66.28 -14.27
C SER A 749 34.98 -67.53 -15.04
N PRO A 750 35.68 -67.95 -16.11
CA PRO A 750 35.30 -69.12 -16.89
C PRO A 750 35.54 -70.40 -16.08
N ARG A 751 34.57 -71.33 -16.11
CA ARG A 751 34.72 -72.70 -15.64
C ARG A 751 35.82 -73.38 -16.46
N GLU A 752 36.92 -73.75 -15.81
CA GLU A 752 37.84 -74.77 -16.32
C GLU A 752 37.09 -76.09 -16.42
N ILE A 753 37.02 -76.62 -17.64
CA ILE A 753 36.69 -78.01 -17.92
C ILE A 753 38.02 -78.75 -17.81
N ASP A 754 38.24 -79.42 -16.69
CA ASP A 754 39.35 -80.35 -16.55
C ASP A 754 38.98 -81.70 -17.18
N ARG A 755 39.86 -82.20 -18.03
CA ARG A 755 39.78 -83.55 -18.61
C ARG A 755 40.55 -84.49 -17.69
N GLY A 756 39.80 -85.37 -17.02
CA GLY A 756 40.29 -86.58 -16.37
C GLY A 756 39.28 -87.69 -16.57
#